data_AF-A0A1V4TJ42-F1
#
_entry.id   AF-A0A1V4TJ42-F1
#
_cell.length_a   1.000
_cell.length_b   1.000
_cell.length_c   1.000
_cell.angle_alpha   90.00
_cell.angle_beta   90.00
_cell.angle_gamma   90.00
#
_symmetry.space_group_name_H-M   'P 1'
#
loop_
_entity.id
_entity.type
_entity.pdbx_description
1 polymer ?
#
loop_
_entity_poly.entity_id
_entity_poly.type
_entity_poly.pdbx_seq_one_letter_code
_entity_poly.pdbx_strand_id
1 'polypeptide(L)'
;MWEQAGLLAPLPAMPSDGVYALLSTLREALACSMLRFCLETASEDGELDLPSSDLREGVLRGLSFQPEKGWKTVGPGTCEIGGGASLRSFRSARRGLGRSLGVSPAQLPMGLVSSDVDVALGETLMGSPVSLDGFVFDELAHEFLFHTVRDMFGGCLVPAGDMAMEIERRRWLSGLPHRYGPPAPATASNSAVIGLGFLGARLLSALAINAVRAAMARKGDASLEYPETAYALPCIMGWDGEEVADLGTLLRVLERHSSLPTGRGLAEALEAGRVAMIASEALEALRYMDGDPHAGTPTVGFVPDKVLRELGLALVDDTIPGAAVIMGIPQDRRQLVSTVRELQARGMLIMAADEVVKVLQENEVQMGLGMMLYPLGSFTQLVHSLDFVVRAALSFGGVQKGDSERLSAYLAKRPKAFVLHYGPLDACRASLALAALLHHVPIVTDQLVEGVPDLLFHKQPADMLQGGLESRDIRTAVTLVDIPVPFGPAFEGETVRRPDTYFEAGGGRTPSFELLKMRPEEMVKDGVISVIGPDVDRLPEGSQSPLAILVDVFGKRMQEDFESVMERRIHLYLNFAEGVWHTGQRNMNWLRLSRKTFRAGFRLEHLGRILVTKLKEEFGNIVSRVQVTIVTDENELKRRLPEALAAYQQREERMAGLTDESVDTFYSCLMCQSFAPDHICVITPERLGLCGAINWLDAKTGKEIVPSGPNQPIAKGEAEDVGKGSWKGVNEAVAALTRGKITRFCAYSMMEDPMTSCGCFEVIVAMSPDMQSVVVVNREFAEMTPVGMKFSTLAGSIGGGKQTPGFIGVGRKYLVSRKFISGDGGFLRISWMPSSLKESMREELINRARELGAPDFLDKVADETVVTDAEGLMQWMIKVGHPALGMPPLL
;
A
#
# COMPACT_ATOMS: atom_id res chain seq x y z
N MET A 1 4.68 -24.39 -9.75
CA MET A 1 3.42 -23.92 -9.14
C MET A 1 2.20 -24.55 -9.79
N TRP A 2 1.95 -24.37 -11.10
CA TRP A 2 0.82 -25.03 -11.79
C TRP A 2 0.88 -26.56 -11.82
N GLU A 3 2.09 -27.13 -11.77
CA GLU A 3 2.30 -28.56 -11.56
C GLU A 3 1.82 -29.03 -10.17
N GLN A 4 2.01 -28.23 -9.13
CA GLN A 4 1.49 -28.52 -7.78
C GLN A 4 -0.04 -28.46 -7.77
N ALA A 5 -0.64 -27.52 -8.51
CA ALA A 5 -2.08 -27.48 -8.76
C ALA A 5 -2.60 -28.70 -9.57
N GLY A 6 -1.70 -29.56 -10.09
CA GLY A 6 -2.06 -30.84 -10.68
C GLY A 6 -2.53 -30.76 -12.11
N LEU A 7 -2.25 -29.68 -12.82
CA LEU A 7 -2.78 -29.45 -14.16
C LEU A 7 -2.49 -30.59 -15.15
N LEU A 8 -1.33 -31.24 -15.03
CA LEU A 8 -0.91 -32.35 -15.89
C LEU A 8 -1.08 -33.72 -15.20
N ALA A 9 -1.80 -33.80 -14.07
CA ALA A 9 -1.99 -35.05 -13.34
C ALA A 9 -2.83 -36.06 -14.15
N PRO A 10 -2.62 -37.38 -13.97
CA PRO A 10 -3.41 -38.40 -14.63
C PRO A 10 -4.87 -38.37 -14.11
N LEU A 11 -5.82 -38.25 -15.03
CA LEU A 11 -7.26 -38.32 -14.74
C LEU A 11 -7.90 -39.54 -15.39
N PRO A 12 -8.85 -40.21 -14.70
CA PRO A 12 -9.48 -41.43 -15.19
C PRO A 12 -10.50 -41.20 -16.32
N ALA A 13 -11.07 -40.00 -16.43
CA ALA A 13 -12.01 -39.65 -17.50
C ALA A 13 -11.93 -38.15 -17.81
N MET A 14 -11.80 -37.80 -19.10
CA MET A 14 -11.82 -36.42 -19.59
C MET A 14 -12.75 -36.29 -20.79
N PRO A 15 -13.45 -35.15 -20.97
CA PRO A 15 -14.25 -34.91 -22.16
C PRO A 15 -13.36 -34.91 -23.41
N SER A 16 -13.91 -35.35 -24.54
CA SER A 16 -13.17 -35.47 -25.80
C SER A 16 -13.18 -34.20 -26.65
N ASP A 17 -13.18 -33.02 -26.03
CA ASP A 17 -13.09 -31.74 -26.76
C ASP A 17 -11.64 -31.34 -27.04
N GLY A 18 -11.45 -30.34 -27.91
CA GLY A 18 -10.13 -29.92 -28.39
C GLY A 18 -9.17 -29.44 -27.29
N VAL A 19 -9.66 -28.76 -26.24
CA VAL A 19 -8.77 -28.24 -25.17
C VAL A 19 -8.34 -29.36 -24.24
N TYR A 20 -9.27 -30.25 -23.87
CA TYR A 20 -8.95 -31.43 -23.06
C TYR A 20 -8.02 -32.40 -23.80
N ALA A 21 -8.16 -32.52 -25.13
CA ALA A 21 -7.23 -33.29 -25.95
C ALA A 21 -5.81 -32.70 -25.87
N LEU A 22 -5.64 -31.38 -26.02
CA LEU A 22 -4.34 -30.71 -25.91
C LEU A 22 -3.70 -30.92 -24.52
N LEU A 23 -4.48 -30.83 -23.45
CA LEU A 23 -4.00 -31.09 -22.09
C LEU A 23 -3.52 -32.54 -21.91
N SER A 24 -4.26 -33.52 -22.45
CA SER A 24 -3.85 -34.93 -22.43
C SER A 24 -2.58 -35.16 -23.23
N THR A 25 -2.44 -34.52 -24.40
CA THR A 25 -1.24 -34.60 -25.24
C THR A 25 -0.02 -34.01 -24.54
N LEU A 26 -0.15 -32.84 -23.89
CA LEU A 26 0.95 -32.24 -23.13
C LEU A 26 1.45 -33.15 -22.01
N ARG A 27 0.53 -33.82 -21.29
CA ARG A 27 0.88 -34.79 -20.26
C ARG A 27 1.68 -35.97 -20.83
N GLU A 28 1.19 -36.57 -21.92
CA GLU A 28 1.86 -37.71 -22.55
C GLU A 28 3.22 -37.32 -23.11
N ALA A 29 3.33 -36.15 -23.75
CA ALA A 29 4.59 -35.64 -24.26
C ALA A 29 5.58 -35.33 -23.13
N LEU A 30 5.14 -34.79 -21.99
CA LEU A 30 5.98 -34.60 -20.81
C LEU A 30 6.53 -35.94 -20.31
N ALA A 31 5.68 -36.96 -20.17
CA ALA A 31 6.09 -38.29 -19.73
C ALA A 31 7.10 -38.91 -20.71
N CYS A 32 6.86 -38.84 -22.02
CA CYS A 32 7.79 -39.28 -23.05
C CYS A 32 9.13 -38.54 -22.98
N SER A 33 9.10 -37.21 -22.84
CA SER A 33 10.31 -36.38 -22.71
C SER A 33 11.10 -36.70 -21.44
N MET A 34 10.44 -36.94 -20.31
CA MET A 34 11.09 -37.38 -19.06
C MET A 34 11.72 -38.77 -19.20
N LEU A 35 11.05 -39.72 -19.86
CA LEU A 35 11.61 -41.04 -20.13
C LEU A 35 12.82 -40.97 -21.06
N ARG A 36 12.75 -40.16 -22.12
CA ARG A 36 13.90 -39.90 -23.00
C ARG A 36 15.05 -39.24 -22.25
N PHE A 37 14.78 -38.26 -21.37
CA PHE A 37 15.79 -37.67 -20.49
C PHE A 37 16.51 -38.75 -19.66
N CYS A 38 15.77 -39.66 -19.03
CA CYS A 38 16.35 -40.76 -18.27
C CYS A 38 17.22 -41.68 -19.15
N LEU A 39 16.82 -41.95 -20.40
CA LEU A 39 17.59 -42.76 -21.35
C LEU A 39 18.87 -42.05 -21.87
N GLU A 40 18.82 -40.73 -22.05
CA GLU A 40 19.94 -39.90 -22.52
C GLU A 40 21.03 -39.65 -21.47
N THR A 41 20.78 -39.94 -20.18
CA THR A 41 21.81 -39.80 -19.12
C THR A 41 23.01 -40.73 -19.29
N ALA A 42 22.97 -41.68 -20.24
CA ALA A 42 24.01 -42.68 -20.49
C ALA A 42 25.08 -42.30 -21.56
N SER A 43 24.98 -41.17 -22.27
CA SER A 43 25.97 -40.79 -23.32
C SER A 43 26.94 -39.67 -22.91
N GLU A 44 28.23 -39.83 -23.20
CA GLU A 44 29.27 -38.82 -22.99
C GLU A 44 29.34 -37.83 -24.16
N ASP A 45 28.67 -36.67 -24.05
CA ASP A 45 28.82 -35.56 -24.99
C ASP A 45 29.46 -34.34 -24.32
N GLY A 46 30.31 -33.62 -25.06
CA GLY A 46 31.02 -32.42 -24.59
C GLY A 46 30.09 -31.24 -24.26
N GLU A 47 30.40 -30.54 -23.17
CA GLU A 47 29.65 -29.37 -22.72
C GLU A 47 30.02 -28.12 -23.53
N LEU A 48 29.00 -27.32 -23.88
CA LEU A 48 29.19 -25.98 -24.42
C LEU A 48 29.38 -25.02 -23.24
N ASP A 49 30.60 -24.53 -23.02
CA ASP A 49 30.87 -23.48 -22.03
C ASP A 49 30.57 -22.10 -22.65
N LEU A 50 29.48 -21.48 -22.21
CA LEU A 50 29.05 -20.16 -22.66
C LEU A 50 29.44 -19.11 -21.60
N PRO A 51 30.53 -18.35 -21.78
CA PRO A 51 30.83 -17.26 -20.89
C PRO A 51 29.80 -16.14 -21.07
N SER A 52 29.23 -15.64 -19.96
CA SER A 52 28.25 -14.53 -19.94
C SER A 52 28.74 -13.26 -20.65
N SER A 53 30.06 -13.15 -20.88
CA SER A 53 30.70 -12.08 -21.63
C SER A 53 30.41 -12.04 -23.13
N ASP A 54 29.85 -13.11 -23.72
CA ASP A 54 29.56 -13.17 -25.17
C ASP A 54 28.14 -12.71 -25.52
N LEU A 55 27.29 -12.47 -24.51
CA LEU A 55 25.97 -11.85 -24.67
C LEU A 55 26.03 -10.30 -24.63
N ARG A 56 27.23 -9.72 -24.85
CA ARG A 56 27.45 -8.26 -24.92
C ARG A 56 26.53 -7.58 -25.94
N GLU A 57 26.20 -6.34 -25.62
CA GLU A 57 25.34 -5.47 -26.42
C GLU A 57 25.81 -5.38 -27.89
N GLY A 58 24.95 -5.79 -28.82
CA GLY A 58 25.17 -5.63 -30.27
C GLY A 58 25.93 -6.75 -31.00
N VAL A 59 26.30 -7.86 -30.35
CA VAL A 59 27.08 -8.96 -30.99
C VAL A 59 26.29 -10.28 -31.11
N LEU A 60 25.49 -10.66 -30.12
CA LEU A 60 24.81 -11.96 -30.04
C LEU A 60 23.45 -11.77 -29.35
N ARG A 61 22.30 -11.93 -30.04
CA ARG A 61 20.97 -11.70 -29.42
C ARG A 61 20.60 -12.82 -28.46
N GLY A 62 20.93 -14.04 -28.85
CA GLY A 62 20.71 -15.27 -28.11
C GLY A 62 21.13 -16.46 -28.95
N LEU A 63 20.73 -17.64 -28.53
CA LEU A 63 21.15 -18.89 -29.15
C LEU A 63 19.94 -19.70 -29.60
N SER A 64 20.03 -20.31 -30.77
CA SER A 64 19.09 -21.32 -31.23
C SER A 64 19.83 -22.65 -31.37
N PHE A 65 19.25 -23.70 -30.84
CA PHE A 65 19.78 -25.05 -30.95
C PHE A 65 18.85 -25.90 -31.80
N GLN A 66 19.43 -26.68 -32.73
CA GLN A 66 18.70 -27.70 -33.47
C GLN A 66 19.42 -29.04 -33.27
N PRO A 67 18.74 -30.09 -32.78
CA PRO A 67 19.32 -31.43 -32.68
C PRO A 67 19.96 -31.86 -34.01
N GLU A 68 21.11 -32.54 -33.94
CA GLU A 68 21.92 -33.00 -35.08
C GLU A 68 22.59 -31.88 -35.91
N LYS A 69 22.04 -30.65 -35.93
CA LYS A 69 22.62 -29.50 -36.65
C LYS A 69 23.44 -28.55 -35.76
N GLY A 70 23.31 -28.65 -34.44
CA GLY A 70 24.10 -27.88 -33.47
C GLY A 70 23.56 -26.48 -33.18
N TRP A 71 24.44 -25.60 -32.69
CA TRP A 71 24.11 -24.26 -32.19
C TRP A 71 24.26 -23.17 -33.25
N LYS A 72 23.36 -22.20 -33.24
CA LYS A 72 23.39 -21.00 -34.08
C LYS A 72 23.18 -19.75 -33.26
N THR A 73 23.90 -18.69 -33.61
CA THR A 73 23.61 -17.34 -33.09
C THR A 73 22.30 -16.83 -33.70
N VAL A 74 21.52 -16.08 -32.91
CA VAL A 74 20.32 -15.39 -33.36
C VAL A 74 20.62 -13.91 -33.53
N GLY A 75 20.34 -13.33 -34.71
CA GLY A 75 20.60 -11.91 -35.03
C GLY A 75 21.26 -11.66 -36.40
N PRO A 76 21.66 -10.41 -36.73
CA PRO A 76 22.35 -10.09 -37.98
C PRO A 76 23.74 -10.74 -37.98
N GLY A 77 24.03 -11.58 -38.98
CA GLY A 77 25.28 -12.34 -39.04
C GLY A 77 25.23 -13.71 -38.36
N THR A 78 24.06 -14.40 -38.40
CA THR A 78 23.88 -15.77 -37.89
C THR A 78 25.03 -16.68 -38.30
N CYS A 79 25.71 -17.26 -37.31
CA CYS A 79 26.87 -18.12 -37.51
C CYS A 79 26.68 -19.42 -36.72
N GLU A 80 27.16 -20.53 -37.28
CA GLU A 80 27.22 -21.81 -36.57
C GLU A 80 28.31 -21.74 -35.50
N ILE A 81 27.98 -22.21 -34.30
CA ILE A 81 28.88 -22.22 -33.15
C ILE A 81 29.24 -23.67 -32.86
N GLY A 82 30.52 -23.94 -32.63
CA GLY A 82 30.98 -25.28 -32.22
C GLY A 82 30.40 -25.69 -30.86
N GLY A 83 30.07 -26.97 -30.70
CA GLY A 83 29.47 -27.52 -29.48
C GLY A 83 28.77 -28.86 -29.74
N GLY A 84 28.33 -29.56 -28.69
CA GLY A 84 27.56 -30.80 -28.83
C GLY A 84 26.26 -30.58 -29.62
N ALA A 85 25.86 -31.58 -30.42
CA ALA A 85 24.63 -31.56 -31.23
C ALA A 85 23.46 -32.35 -30.60
N SER A 86 23.60 -32.75 -29.33
CA SER A 86 22.59 -33.49 -28.58
C SER A 86 21.75 -32.62 -27.66
N LEU A 87 20.54 -33.06 -27.32
CA LEU A 87 19.63 -32.36 -26.41
C LEU A 87 20.23 -32.17 -25.01
N ARG A 88 21.14 -33.06 -24.59
CA ARG A 88 21.94 -32.92 -23.37
C ARG A 88 22.77 -31.64 -23.38
N SER A 89 23.38 -31.29 -24.51
CA SER A 89 24.17 -30.06 -24.65
C SER A 89 23.31 -28.80 -24.45
N PHE A 90 22.10 -28.78 -25.02
CA PHE A 90 21.11 -27.71 -24.83
C PHE A 90 20.77 -27.52 -23.35
N ARG A 91 20.42 -28.60 -22.66
CA ARG A 91 20.08 -28.56 -21.23
C ARG A 91 21.27 -28.14 -20.36
N SER A 92 22.49 -28.58 -20.68
CA SER A 92 23.68 -28.16 -19.91
C SER A 92 23.97 -26.68 -20.09
N ALA A 93 23.95 -26.18 -21.33
CA ALA A 93 24.10 -24.76 -21.64
C ALA A 93 23.04 -23.91 -20.92
N ARG A 94 21.78 -24.37 -20.92
CA ARG A 94 20.66 -23.72 -20.20
C ARG A 94 20.93 -23.60 -18.70
N ARG A 95 21.43 -24.67 -18.07
CA ARG A 95 21.80 -24.67 -16.63
C ARG A 95 22.99 -23.75 -16.34
N GLY A 96 24.03 -23.80 -17.18
CA GLY A 96 25.21 -22.96 -17.04
C GLY A 96 24.86 -21.48 -17.14
N LEU A 97 24.11 -21.10 -18.18
CA LEU A 97 23.71 -19.72 -18.40
C LEU A 97 22.80 -19.20 -17.29
N GLY A 98 21.81 -19.99 -16.85
CA GLY A 98 20.94 -19.65 -15.73
C GLY A 98 21.69 -19.37 -14.43
N ARG A 99 22.72 -20.18 -14.10
CA ARG A 99 23.59 -19.91 -12.95
C ARG A 99 24.39 -18.62 -13.10
N SER A 100 24.90 -18.34 -14.31
CA SER A 100 25.71 -17.14 -14.56
C SER A 100 24.90 -15.84 -14.47
N LEU A 101 23.64 -15.87 -14.93
CA LEU A 101 22.76 -14.70 -15.00
C LEU A 101 21.90 -14.55 -13.74
N GLY A 102 21.77 -15.60 -12.91
CA GLY A 102 20.90 -15.59 -11.73
C GLY A 102 19.41 -15.55 -12.07
N VAL A 103 19.01 -16.06 -13.24
CA VAL A 103 17.64 -16.02 -13.75
C VAL A 103 17.10 -17.43 -14.00
N SER A 104 15.77 -17.57 -14.06
CA SER A 104 15.15 -18.87 -14.29
C SER A 104 15.34 -19.34 -15.74
N PRO A 105 15.26 -20.66 -16.03
CA PRO A 105 15.35 -21.16 -17.39
C PRO A 105 14.35 -20.53 -18.37
N ALA A 106 13.17 -20.14 -17.87
CA ALA A 106 12.13 -19.47 -18.64
C ALA A 106 12.53 -18.06 -19.13
N GLN A 107 13.53 -17.44 -18.50
CA GLN A 107 13.99 -16.11 -18.87
C GLN A 107 15.16 -16.15 -19.85
N LEU A 108 15.75 -17.32 -20.10
CA LEU A 108 16.99 -17.39 -20.88
C LEU A 108 16.77 -17.07 -22.36
N PRO A 109 17.66 -16.29 -23.00
CA PRO A 109 17.60 -15.94 -24.42
C PRO A 109 18.11 -17.10 -25.29
N MET A 110 17.51 -18.28 -25.14
CA MET A 110 17.88 -19.51 -25.82
C MET A 110 16.63 -20.22 -26.31
N GLY A 111 16.62 -20.72 -27.54
CA GLY A 111 15.51 -21.45 -28.12
C GLY A 111 15.91 -22.76 -28.77
N LEU A 112 14.93 -23.64 -28.94
CA LEU A 112 15.07 -24.96 -29.55
C LEU A 112 14.29 -25.00 -30.87
N VAL A 113 14.84 -25.66 -31.89
CA VAL A 113 14.12 -26.03 -33.10
C VAL A 113 14.08 -27.54 -33.18
N SER A 114 12.89 -28.13 -33.24
CA SER A 114 12.69 -29.58 -33.28
C SER A 114 11.62 -29.92 -34.31
N SER A 115 11.76 -31.04 -35.01
CA SER A 115 10.66 -31.66 -35.78
C SER A 115 9.96 -32.78 -35.00
N ASP A 116 10.50 -33.15 -33.84
CA ASP A 116 9.92 -34.15 -32.93
C ASP A 116 8.98 -33.45 -31.94
N VAL A 117 7.71 -33.87 -31.98
CA VAL A 117 6.61 -33.31 -31.18
C VAL A 117 6.80 -33.57 -29.69
N ASP A 118 7.27 -34.75 -29.30
CA ASP A 118 7.46 -35.11 -27.89
C ASP A 118 8.53 -34.23 -27.27
N VAL A 119 9.65 -34.07 -27.98
CA VAL A 119 10.77 -33.21 -27.55
C VAL A 119 10.31 -31.76 -27.49
N ALA A 120 9.56 -31.30 -28.48
CA ALA A 120 9.13 -29.91 -28.53
C ALA A 120 8.21 -29.55 -27.37
N LEU A 121 7.18 -30.37 -27.13
CA LEU A 121 6.23 -30.15 -26.03
C LEU A 121 6.89 -30.34 -24.66
N GLY A 122 7.77 -31.34 -24.51
CA GLY A 122 8.51 -31.57 -23.28
C GLY A 122 9.42 -30.39 -22.90
N GLU A 123 10.19 -29.86 -23.84
CA GLU A 123 11.07 -28.71 -23.59
C GLU A 123 10.29 -27.41 -23.38
N THR A 124 9.14 -27.28 -24.05
CA THR A 124 8.18 -26.20 -23.81
C THR A 124 7.70 -26.22 -22.35
N LEU A 125 7.25 -27.36 -21.84
CA LEU A 125 6.82 -27.49 -20.44
C LEU A 125 7.95 -27.29 -19.43
N MET A 126 9.20 -27.55 -19.83
CA MET A 126 10.38 -27.26 -19.02
C MET A 126 10.87 -25.81 -19.12
N GLY A 127 10.09 -24.93 -19.75
CA GLY A 127 10.33 -23.48 -19.76
C GLY A 127 11.08 -22.96 -20.99
N SER A 128 11.32 -23.76 -22.02
CA SER A 128 12.02 -23.30 -23.24
C SER A 128 11.08 -22.78 -24.32
N PRO A 129 11.49 -21.79 -25.12
CA PRO A 129 10.81 -21.47 -26.37
C PRO A 129 11.23 -22.49 -27.44
N VAL A 130 10.28 -23.12 -28.10
CA VAL A 130 10.53 -24.17 -29.09
C VAL A 130 9.82 -23.87 -30.40
N SER A 131 10.52 -23.96 -31.52
CA SER A 131 9.89 -23.96 -32.84
C SER A 131 9.71 -25.39 -33.32
N LEU A 132 8.46 -25.77 -33.59
CA LEU A 132 8.13 -27.08 -34.14
C LEU A 132 8.11 -27.00 -35.67
N ASP A 133 9.11 -27.60 -36.31
CA ASP A 133 9.30 -27.54 -37.75
C ASP A 133 8.41 -28.54 -38.49
N GLY A 134 7.78 -28.10 -39.59
CA GLY A 134 6.89 -28.94 -40.41
C GLY A 134 5.43 -29.07 -39.94
N PHE A 135 5.00 -28.29 -38.94
CA PHE A 135 3.63 -28.30 -38.41
C PHE A 135 2.95 -26.93 -38.56
N VAL A 136 1.63 -26.93 -38.77
CA VAL A 136 0.78 -25.74 -38.76
C VAL A 136 -0.28 -25.93 -37.68
N PHE A 137 -0.42 -24.94 -36.81
CA PHE A 137 -1.38 -24.97 -35.71
C PHE A 137 -2.66 -24.26 -36.10
N ASP A 138 -3.80 -24.82 -35.67
CA ASP A 138 -5.03 -24.05 -35.64
C ASP A 138 -4.98 -22.96 -34.56
N GLU A 139 -5.95 -22.04 -34.58
CA GLU A 139 -6.01 -20.90 -33.67
C GLU A 139 -6.04 -21.32 -32.19
N LEU A 140 -6.76 -22.40 -31.86
CA LEU A 140 -6.86 -22.88 -30.49
C LEU A 140 -5.52 -23.43 -29.99
N ALA A 141 -4.86 -24.27 -30.79
CA ALA A 141 -3.58 -24.84 -30.45
C ALA A 141 -2.50 -23.76 -30.39
N HIS A 142 -2.55 -22.75 -31.27
CA HIS A 142 -1.66 -21.60 -31.22
C HIS A 142 -1.81 -20.82 -29.91
N GLU A 143 -3.01 -20.35 -29.58
CA GLU A 143 -3.25 -19.58 -28.35
C GLU A 143 -2.84 -20.37 -27.10
N PHE A 144 -3.19 -21.65 -27.06
CA PHE A 144 -2.87 -22.50 -25.94
C PHE A 144 -1.35 -22.73 -25.80
N LEU A 145 -0.68 -23.22 -26.84
CA LEU A 145 0.73 -23.64 -26.77
C LEU A 145 1.71 -22.45 -26.78
N PHE A 146 1.32 -21.30 -27.34
CA PHE A 146 2.16 -20.12 -27.38
C PHE A 146 1.91 -19.15 -26.21
N HIS A 147 0.66 -18.85 -25.86
CA HIS A 147 0.33 -17.88 -24.82
C HIS A 147 0.06 -18.54 -23.47
N THR A 148 -0.91 -19.46 -23.40
CA THR A 148 -1.32 -20.07 -22.13
C THR A 148 -0.20 -20.89 -21.49
N VAL A 149 0.48 -21.76 -22.24
CA VAL A 149 1.60 -22.56 -21.74
C VAL A 149 2.78 -21.67 -21.31
N ARG A 150 3.00 -20.53 -21.97
CA ARG A 150 4.01 -19.54 -21.58
C ARG A 150 3.74 -18.95 -20.21
N ASP A 151 2.50 -18.56 -19.97
CA ASP A 151 2.08 -17.97 -18.71
C ASP A 151 2.11 -18.99 -17.56
N MET A 152 1.86 -20.28 -17.86
CA MET A 152 1.85 -21.34 -16.86
C MET A 152 3.24 -21.91 -16.56
N PHE A 153 4.04 -22.19 -17.59
CA PHE A 153 5.29 -22.96 -17.47
C PHE A 153 6.53 -22.15 -17.88
N GLY A 154 6.35 -20.94 -18.41
CA GLY A 154 7.43 -20.08 -18.86
C GLY A 154 8.03 -20.47 -20.22
N GLY A 155 7.61 -21.59 -20.82
CA GLY A 155 8.01 -22.02 -22.16
C GLY A 155 6.87 -21.90 -23.16
N CYS A 156 7.18 -21.84 -24.45
CA CYS A 156 6.15 -21.65 -25.47
C CYS A 156 6.54 -22.33 -26.78
N LEU A 157 5.52 -22.73 -27.54
CA LEU A 157 5.72 -23.20 -28.91
C LEU A 157 5.63 -22.03 -29.87
N VAL A 158 6.79 -21.59 -30.37
CA VAL A 158 6.96 -20.39 -31.18
C VAL A 158 6.78 -20.72 -32.67
N PRO A 159 5.97 -19.96 -33.42
CA PRO A 159 5.92 -20.08 -34.88
C PRO A 159 7.31 -19.93 -35.51
N ALA A 160 7.57 -20.60 -36.64
CA ALA A 160 8.89 -20.68 -37.27
C ALA A 160 9.56 -19.32 -37.56
N GLY A 161 8.78 -18.24 -37.72
CA GLY A 161 9.28 -16.88 -37.93
C GLY A 161 9.59 -16.09 -36.66
N ASP A 162 9.06 -16.50 -35.50
CA ASP A 162 8.97 -15.65 -34.31
C ASP A 162 10.00 -16.00 -33.23
N MET A 163 10.80 -17.05 -33.43
CA MET A 163 11.82 -17.51 -32.47
C MET A 163 12.79 -16.38 -32.08
N ALA A 164 13.21 -15.56 -33.06
CA ALA A 164 14.11 -14.45 -32.80
C ALA A 164 13.48 -13.38 -31.90
N MET A 165 12.16 -13.15 -32.05
CA MET A 165 11.41 -12.18 -31.25
C MET A 165 11.21 -12.70 -29.81
N GLU A 166 10.86 -13.97 -29.63
CA GLU A 166 10.71 -14.56 -28.30
C GLU A 166 12.04 -14.64 -27.54
N ILE A 167 13.14 -14.93 -28.23
CA ILE A 167 14.49 -14.87 -27.64
C ILE A 167 14.84 -13.45 -27.19
N GLU A 168 14.48 -12.41 -27.96
CA GLU A 168 14.68 -11.02 -27.57
C GLU A 168 13.78 -10.61 -26.38
N ARG A 169 12.53 -11.08 -26.34
CA ARG A 169 11.63 -10.91 -25.19
C ARG A 169 12.23 -11.52 -23.93
N ARG A 170 12.82 -12.71 -24.03
CA ARG A 170 13.49 -13.38 -22.91
C ARG A 170 14.80 -12.70 -22.51
N ARG A 171 15.56 -12.20 -23.48
CA ARG A 171 16.72 -11.33 -23.23
C ARG A 171 16.33 -10.13 -22.37
N TRP A 172 15.22 -9.48 -22.70
CA TRP A 172 14.65 -8.39 -21.91
C TRP A 172 14.27 -8.85 -20.50
N LEU A 173 13.63 -10.02 -20.35
CA LEU A 173 13.34 -10.64 -19.06
C LEU A 173 14.58 -11.10 -18.29
N SER A 174 15.76 -11.20 -18.90
CA SER A 174 17.01 -11.54 -18.23
C SER A 174 17.78 -10.31 -17.71
N GLY A 175 17.24 -9.10 -17.87
CA GLY A 175 17.92 -7.85 -17.50
C GLY A 175 19.07 -7.47 -18.45
N LEU A 176 19.16 -8.11 -19.61
CA LEU A 176 20.16 -7.80 -20.63
C LEU A 176 19.68 -6.62 -21.51
N PRO A 177 20.57 -5.75 -22.02
CA PRO A 177 20.21 -4.68 -22.95
C PRO A 177 19.51 -5.24 -24.20
N HIS A 178 18.40 -4.61 -24.62
CA HIS A 178 17.58 -5.00 -25.77
C HIS A 178 17.51 -3.84 -26.79
N ARG A 179 17.37 -4.15 -28.09
CA ARG A 179 17.43 -3.14 -29.17
C ARG A 179 16.09 -2.84 -29.86
N TYR A 180 15.08 -3.67 -29.69
CA TYR A 180 13.81 -3.52 -30.40
C TYR A 180 12.66 -3.27 -29.41
N GLY A 181 11.74 -2.38 -29.81
CA GLY A 181 10.45 -2.25 -29.16
C GLY A 181 9.59 -3.51 -29.37
N PRO A 182 8.54 -3.71 -28.57
CA PRO A 182 7.54 -4.75 -28.81
C PRO A 182 7.00 -4.69 -30.25
N PRO A 183 6.49 -5.80 -30.81
CA PRO A 183 5.87 -5.79 -32.13
C PRO A 183 4.83 -4.67 -32.24
N ALA A 184 4.80 -3.98 -33.38
CA ALA A 184 3.81 -2.95 -33.63
C ALA A 184 2.41 -3.56 -33.49
N PRO A 185 1.50 -2.95 -32.71
CA PRO A 185 0.21 -3.55 -32.44
C PRO A 185 -0.58 -3.69 -33.74
N ALA A 186 -1.06 -4.91 -34.00
CA ALA A 186 -1.96 -5.18 -35.11
C ALA A 186 -3.34 -4.56 -34.82
N THR A 187 -4.02 -4.10 -35.87
CA THR A 187 -5.40 -3.61 -35.75
C THR A 187 -6.34 -4.79 -35.48
N ALA A 188 -7.06 -4.74 -34.36
CA ALA A 188 -8.06 -5.74 -33.99
C ALA A 188 -9.49 -5.15 -34.11
N SER A 189 -10.36 -5.83 -34.86
CA SER A 189 -11.79 -5.49 -34.90
C SER A 189 -12.47 -5.90 -33.60
N ASN A 190 -13.65 -5.33 -33.32
CA ASN A 190 -14.45 -5.72 -32.16
C ASN A 190 -14.84 -7.21 -32.22
N SER A 191 -15.11 -7.73 -33.43
CA SER A 191 -15.39 -9.16 -33.64
C SER A 191 -14.18 -10.06 -33.32
N ALA A 192 -12.96 -9.60 -33.61
CA ALA A 192 -11.74 -10.34 -33.29
C ALA A 192 -11.48 -10.37 -31.78
N VAL A 193 -11.66 -9.23 -31.09
CA VAL A 193 -11.54 -9.16 -29.62
C VAL A 193 -12.57 -10.06 -28.93
N ILE A 194 -13.83 -10.03 -29.39
CA ILE A 194 -14.87 -10.94 -28.88
C ILE A 194 -14.48 -12.40 -29.16
N GLY A 195 -14.03 -12.73 -30.38
CA GLY A 195 -13.57 -14.07 -30.73
C GLY A 195 -12.47 -14.60 -29.80
N LEU A 196 -11.44 -13.79 -29.56
CA LEU A 196 -10.36 -14.08 -28.61
C LEU A 196 -10.89 -14.27 -27.19
N GLY A 197 -11.82 -13.44 -26.74
CA GLY A 197 -12.41 -13.57 -25.41
C GLY A 197 -13.19 -14.88 -25.21
N PHE A 198 -13.94 -15.34 -26.22
CA PHE A 198 -14.59 -16.65 -26.20
C PHE A 198 -13.59 -17.80 -26.16
N LEU A 199 -12.51 -17.67 -26.94
CA LEU A 199 -11.43 -18.65 -26.95
C LEU A 199 -10.76 -18.75 -25.58
N GLY A 200 -10.44 -17.60 -24.96
CA GLY A 200 -9.84 -17.53 -23.63
C GLY A 200 -10.73 -18.07 -22.54
N ALA A 201 -12.02 -17.76 -22.57
CA ALA A 201 -13.00 -18.30 -21.62
C ALA A 201 -13.09 -19.82 -21.70
N ARG A 202 -13.07 -20.39 -22.91
CA ARG A 202 -13.03 -21.85 -23.13
C ARG A 202 -11.75 -22.47 -22.59
N LEU A 203 -10.60 -21.84 -22.85
CA LEU A 203 -9.30 -22.30 -22.36
C LEU A 203 -9.25 -22.31 -20.83
N LEU A 204 -9.57 -21.18 -20.19
CA LEU A 204 -9.56 -21.05 -18.73
C LEU A 204 -10.55 -22.00 -18.06
N SER A 205 -11.77 -22.14 -18.60
CA SER A 205 -12.77 -23.06 -18.07
C SER A 205 -12.30 -24.52 -18.10
N ALA A 206 -11.75 -24.97 -19.23
CA ALA A 206 -11.20 -26.32 -19.37
C ALA A 206 -10.00 -26.55 -18.43
N LEU A 207 -9.12 -25.56 -18.29
CA LEU A 207 -7.99 -25.60 -17.35
C LEU A 207 -8.47 -25.72 -15.90
N ALA A 208 -9.43 -24.90 -15.49
CA ALA A 208 -9.97 -24.89 -14.13
C ALA A 208 -10.65 -26.23 -13.79
N ILE A 209 -11.53 -26.75 -14.66
CA ILE A 209 -12.20 -28.03 -14.46
C ILE A 209 -11.18 -29.17 -14.35
N ASN A 210 -10.18 -29.18 -15.23
CA ASN A 210 -9.13 -30.18 -15.21
C ASN A 210 -8.29 -30.10 -13.91
N ALA A 211 -7.90 -28.90 -13.49
CA ALA A 211 -7.13 -28.68 -12.27
C ALA A 211 -7.91 -29.07 -11.01
N VAL A 212 -9.21 -28.74 -10.92
CA VAL A 212 -10.05 -29.14 -9.78
C VAL A 212 -10.21 -30.67 -9.74
N ARG A 213 -10.50 -31.31 -10.88
CA ARG A 213 -10.59 -32.79 -10.95
C ARG A 213 -9.27 -33.46 -10.52
N ALA A 214 -8.13 -32.89 -10.93
CA ALA A 214 -6.81 -33.38 -10.55
C ALA A 214 -6.52 -33.17 -9.05
N ALA A 215 -6.93 -32.04 -8.48
CA ALA A 215 -6.85 -31.79 -7.05
C ALA A 215 -7.72 -32.78 -6.27
N MET A 216 -8.97 -33.02 -6.72
CA MET A 216 -9.88 -33.99 -6.11
C MET A 216 -9.35 -35.42 -6.17
N ALA A 217 -8.78 -35.84 -7.30
CA ALA A 217 -8.17 -37.16 -7.44
C ALA A 217 -6.99 -37.38 -6.47
N ARG A 218 -6.26 -36.32 -6.11
CA ARG A 218 -5.08 -36.39 -5.23
C ARG A 218 -5.41 -36.21 -3.75
N LYS A 219 -6.34 -35.30 -3.43
CA LYS A 219 -6.61 -34.82 -2.06
C LYS A 219 -8.03 -35.16 -1.56
N GLY A 220 -8.88 -35.75 -2.39
CA GLY A 220 -10.30 -35.91 -2.08
C GLY A 220 -11.04 -34.57 -2.14
N ASP A 221 -12.20 -34.48 -1.48
CA ASP A 221 -12.98 -33.24 -1.39
C ASP A 221 -12.40 -32.32 -0.29
N ALA A 222 -11.26 -31.70 -0.60
CA ALA A 222 -10.52 -30.86 0.33
C ALA A 222 -11.08 -29.43 0.42
N SER A 223 -10.80 -28.76 1.54
CA SER A 223 -11.19 -27.37 1.78
C SER A 223 -10.43 -26.38 0.90
N LEU A 224 -11.08 -25.26 0.58
CA LEU A 224 -10.55 -24.14 -0.17
C LEU A 224 -10.79 -22.84 0.59
N GLU A 225 -9.75 -22.03 0.73
CA GLU A 225 -9.85 -20.70 1.31
C GLU A 225 -8.79 -19.77 0.75
N TYR A 226 -9.14 -18.50 0.56
CA TYR A 226 -8.15 -17.43 0.44
C TYR A 226 -7.74 -16.95 1.83
N PRO A 227 -6.53 -16.40 1.98
CA PRO A 227 -6.07 -15.88 3.26
C PRO A 227 -6.87 -14.63 3.67
N GLU A 228 -7.28 -14.57 4.94
CA GLU A 228 -7.84 -13.36 5.58
C GLU A 228 -9.03 -12.72 4.81
N THR A 229 -9.96 -13.54 4.31
CA THR A 229 -11.22 -13.10 3.68
C THR A 229 -12.46 -13.67 4.37
N ALA A 230 -13.52 -12.86 4.45
CA ALA A 230 -14.85 -13.30 4.88
C ALA A 230 -15.77 -13.67 3.71
N TYR A 231 -15.26 -13.60 2.47
CA TYR A 231 -16.06 -13.71 1.24
C TYR A 231 -15.76 -14.98 0.42
N ALA A 232 -15.19 -16.02 1.05
CA ALA A 232 -14.75 -17.26 0.41
C ALA A 232 -14.00 -16.98 -0.92
N LEU A 233 -14.60 -17.32 -2.06
CA LEU A 233 -14.19 -16.91 -3.40
C LEU A 233 -15.04 -15.72 -3.87
N PRO A 234 -14.53 -14.48 -3.80
CA PRO A 234 -15.41 -13.32 -3.85
C PRO A 234 -16.12 -13.05 -5.16
N CYS A 235 -15.53 -13.32 -6.32
CA CYS A 235 -16.22 -13.16 -7.61
C CYS A 235 -17.39 -14.14 -7.72
N ILE A 236 -17.18 -15.43 -7.39
CA ILE A 236 -18.25 -16.44 -7.35
C ILE A 236 -19.32 -16.07 -6.33
N MET A 237 -18.93 -15.71 -5.09
CA MET A 237 -19.88 -15.33 -4.05
C MET A 237 -20.68 -14.08 -4.43
N GLY A 238 -20.04 -13.08 -5.03
CA GLY A 238 -20.68 -11.83 -5.42
C GLY A 238 -21.71 -12.03 -6.54
N TRP A 239 -21.32 -12.73 -7.61
CA TRP A 239 -22.17 -12.91 -8.80
C TRP A 239 -23.17 -14.06 -8.69
N ASP A 240 -22.80 -15.16 -8.04
CA ASP A 240 -23.60 -16.39 -7.99
C ASP A 240 -24.26 -16.61 -6.62
N GLY A 241 -23.75 -15.97 -5.56
CA GLY A 241 -24.22 -16.17 -4.19
C GLY A 241 -23.73 -17.48 -3.55
N GLU A 242 -22.93 -18.26 -4.26
CA GLU A 242 -22.43 -19.56 -3.79
C GLU A 242 -21.22 -19.36 -2.87
N GLU A 243 -21.27 -19.96 -1.68
CA GLU A 243 -20.15 -19.97 -0.73
C GLU A 243 -19.30 -21.22 -0.97
N VAL A 244 -18.24 -21.06 -1.76
CA VAL A 244 -17.35 -22.17 -2.12
C VAL A 244 -16.31 -22.38 -1.02
N ALA A 245 -16.45 -23.48 -0.27
CA ALA A 245 -15.53 -23.86 0.80
C ALA A 245 -14.74 -25.16 0.51
N ASP A 246 -15.07 -25.87 -0.57
CA ASP A 246 -14.50 -27.18 -0.92
C ASP A 246 -14.43 -27.40 -2.44
N LEU A 247 -13.60 -28.38 -2.85
CA LEU A 247 -13.34 -28.71 -4.25
C LEU A 247 -14.58 -29.22 -4.98
N GLY A 248 -15.46 -29.97 -4.32
CA GLY A 248 -16.69 -30.52 -4.89
C GLY A 248 -17.69 -29.43 -5.24
N THR A 249 -17.84 -28.42 -4.38
CA THR A 249 -18.67 -27.24 -4.64
C THR A 249 -18.06 -26.39 -5.75
N LEU A 250 -16.73 -26.19 -5.75
CA LEU A 250 -16.05 -25.49 -6.83
C LEU A 250 -16.27 -26.17 -8.19
N LEU A 251 -16.14 -27.50 -8.26
CA LEU A 251 -16.36 -28.25 -9.51
C LEU A 251 -17.79 -28.06 -10.03
N ARG A 252 -18.81 -28.13 -9.16
CA ARG A 252 -20.21 -27.92 -9.55
C ARG A 252 -20.47 -26.53 -10.11
N VAL A 253 -19.84 -25.49 -9.53
CA VAL A 253 -19.91 -24.12 -10.05
C VAL A 253 -19.26 -24.04 -11.43
N LEU A 254 -18.05 -24.58 -11.59
CA LEU A 254 -17.37 -24.57 -12.89
C LEU A 254 -18.15 -25.32 -13.97
N GLU A 255 -18.72 -26.48 -13.67
CA GLU A 255 -19.51 -27.26 -14.63
C GLU A 255 -20.80 -26.52 -15.03
N ARG A 256 -21.45 -25.80 -14.09
CA ARG A 256 -22.62 -24.95 -14.36
C ARG A 256 -22.32 -23.84 -15.37
N HIS A 257 -21.11 -23.27 -15.31
CA HIS A 257 -20.67 -22.16 -16.17
C HIS A 257 -19.82 -22.61 -17.38
N SER A 258 -19.60 -23.91 -17.58
CA SER A 258 -18.73 -24.44 -18.63
C SER A 258 -19.27 -24.24 -20.06
N SER A 259 -20.58 -24.05 -20.22
CA SER A 259 -21.23 -23.87 -21.52
C SER A 259 -21.26 -22.40 -21.93
N LEU A 260 -20.45 -22.05 -22.94
CA LEU A 260 -20.45 -20.71 -23.52
C LEU A 260 -21.65 -20.47 -24.44
N PRO A 261 -22.15 -19.22 -24.53
CA PRO A 261 -23.24 -18.86 -25.44
C PRO A 261 -22.85 -19.00 -26.93
N THR A 262 -23.85 -19.27 -27.77
CA THR A 262 -23.66 -19.42 -29.24
C THR A 262 -23.61 -18.08 -29.96
N GLY A 263 -24.27 -17.05 -29.43
CA GLY A 263 -24.22 -15.68 -29.93
C GLY A 263 -22.84 -15.04 -29.77
N ARG A 264 -22.62 -13.92 -30.48
CA ARG A 264 -21.36 -13.15 -30.48
C ARG A 264 -21.61 -11.65 -30.26
N GLY A 265 -22.74 -11.29 -29.64
CA GLY A 265 -23.04 -9.93 -29.24
C GLY A 265 -22.34 -9.54 -27.93
N LEU A 266 -22.57 -8.31 -27.49
CA LEU A 266 -21.96 -7.79 -26.26
C LEU A 266 -22.41 -8.60 -25.03
N ALA A 267 -23.71 -8.91 -24.90
CA ALA A 267 -24.23 -9.66 -23.75
C ALA A 267 -23.57 -11.05 -23.65
N GLU A 268 -23.43 -11.75 -24.77
CA GLU A 268 -22.77 -13.05 -24.81
C GLU A 268 -21.26 -12.95 -24.55
N ALA A 269 -20.61 -11.87 -25.00
CA ALA A 269 -19.22 -11.60 -24.69
C ALA A 269 -18.99 -11.34 -23.19
N LEU A 270 -19.89 -10.59 -22.54
CA LEU A 270 -19.81 -10.36 -21.09
C LEU A 270 -20.00 -11.66 -20.29
N GLU A 271 -20.88 -12.56 -20.74
CA GLU A 271 -21.02 -13.88 -20.12
C GLU A 271 -19.76 -14.74 -20.33
N ALA A 272 -19.12 -14.69 -21.50
CA ALA A 272 -17.82 -15.32 -21.69
C ALA A 272 -16.76 -14.76 -20.72
N GLY A 273 -16.79 -13.45 -20.46
CA GLY A 273 -15.98 -12.80 -19.43
C GLY A 273 -16.27 -13.34 -18.02
N ARG A 274 -17.54 -13.51 -17.66
CA ARG A 274 -17.94 -14.11 -16.37
C ARG A 274 -17.38 -15.52 -16.21
N VAL A 275 -17.47 -16.36 -17.24
CA VAL A 275 -16.90 -17.72 -17.24
C VAL A 275 -15.39 -17.68 -17.03
N ALA A 276 -14.68 -16.78 -17.72
CA ALA A 276 -13.24 -16.60 -17.56
C ALA A 276 -12.84 -16.15 -16.15
N MET A 277 -13.61 -15.23 -15.55
CA MET A 277 -13.40 -14.75 -14.18
C MET A 277 -13.58 -15.88 -13.16
N ILE A 278 -14.69 -16.63 -13.23
CA ILE A 278 -14.95 -17.79 -12.34
C ILE A 278 -13.82 -18.82 -12.48
N ALA A 279 -13.43 -19.14 -13.71
CA ALA A 279 -12.35 -20.09 -13.97
C ALA A 279 -10.99 -19.61 -13.44
N SER A 280 -10.70 -18.32 -13.57
CA SER A 280 -9.45 -17.73 -13.06
C SER A 280 -9.41 -17.70 -11.53
N GLU A 281 -10.52 -17.35 -10.87
CA GLU A 281 -10.62 -17.40 -9.41
C GLU A 281 -10.50 -18.82 -8.89
N ALA A 282 -11.07 -19.81 -9.59
CA ALA A 282 -10.90 -21.22 -9.27
C ALA A 282 -9.44 -21.67 -9.37
N LEU A 283 -8.74 -21.29 -10.46
CA LEU A 283 -7.34 -21.60 -10.67
C LEU A 283 -6.43 -20.96 -9.61
N GLU A 284 -6.71 -19.73 -9.19
CA GLU A 284 -5.99 -19.07 -8.10
C GLU A 284 -6.29 -19.74 -6.75
N ALA A 285 -7.55 -20.04 -6.42
CA ALA A 285 -7.91 -20.74 -5.18
C ALA A 285 -7.16 -22.08 -5.03
N LEU A 286 -7.00 -22.84 -6.11
CA LEU A 286 -6.22 -24.08 -6.12
C LEU A 286 -4.73 -23.86 -5.80
N ARG A 287 -4.16 -22.70 -6.15
CA ARG A 287 -2.76 -22.37 -5.84
C ARG A 287 -2.53 -22.06 -4.37
N TYR A 288 -3.55 -21.60 -3.65
CA TYR A 288 -3.50 -21.31 -2.22
C TYR A 288 -3.69 -22.55 -1.32
N MET A 289 -4.06 -23.71 -1.89
CA MET A 289 -4.30 -24.95 -1.12
C MET A 289 -3.10 -25.45 -0.31
N ASP A 290 -1.88 -25.11 -0.73
CA ASP A 290 -0.64 -25.56 -0.08
C ASP A 290 0.08 -24.40 0.65
N GLY A 291 -0.67 -23.33 0.97
CA GLY A 291 -0.17 -22.09 1.56
C GLY A 291 -0.10 -20.94 0.55
N ASP A 292 0.33 -19.77 1.01
CA ASP A 292 0.44 -18.57 0.17
C ASP A 292 1.57 -18.72 -0.88
N PRO A 293 1.25 -18.80 -2.18
CA PRO A 293 2.25 -18.96 -3.24
C PRO A 293 3.11 -17.71 -3.45
N HIS A 294 2.72 -16.57 -2.85
CA HIS A 294 3.40 -15.28 -2.97
C HIS A 294 4.30 -14.96 -1.78
N ALA A 295 4.29 -15.80 -0.73
CA ALA A 295 5.12 -15.62 0.45
C ALA A 295 6.62 -15.55 0.08
N GLY A 296 7.28 -14.44 0.46
CA GLY A 296 8.69 -14.20 0.16
C GLY A 296 9.00 -13.78 -1.28
N THR A 297 7.97 -13.50 -2.09
CA THR A 297 8.11 -12.99 -3.46
C THR A 297 7.80 -11.49 -3.54
N PRO A 298 8.18 -10.79 -4.61
CA PRO A 298 7.81 -9.38 -4.82
C PRO A 298 6.33 -9.14 -5.12
N THR A 299 5.56 -10.19 -5.44
CA THR A 299 4.13 -10.10 -5.75
C THR A 299 3.27 -10.44 -4.53
N VAL A 300 2.01 -10.03 -4.54
CA VAL A 300 1.09 -10.20 -3.39
C VAL A 300 -0.05 -11.19 -3.66
N GLY A 301 -0.38 -11.49 -4.92
CA GLY A 301 -1.53 -12.31 -5.26
C GLY A 301 -2.84 -11.71 -4.75
N PHE A 302 -3.61 -12.52 -4.02
CA PHE A 302 -4.84 -12.11 -3.38
C PHE A 302 -4.61 -11.00 -2.35
N VAL A 303 -5.33 -9.89 -2.49
CA VAL A 303 -5.27 -8.76 -1.55
C VAL A 303 -6.25 -9.00 -0.39
N PRO A 304 -5.83 -9.16 0.88
CA PRO A 304 -6.72 -9.51 1.99
C PRO A 304 -7.81 -8.47 2.34
N ASP A 305 -8.88 -8.91 3.02
CA ASP A 305 -9.98 -8.00 3.45
C ASP A 305 -9.52 -6.94 4.44
N LYS A 306 -8.46 -7.21 5.20
CA LYS A 306 -7.85 -6.22 6.08
C LYS A 306 -7.44 -4.97 5.29
N VAL A 307 -6.80 -5.17 4.14
CA VAL A 307 -6.35 -4.10 3.25
C VAL A 307 -7.54 -3.33 2.69
N LEU A 308 -8.56 -4.06 2.23
CA LEU A 308 -9.78 -3.45 1.72
C LEU A 308 -10.46 -2.57 2.79
N ARG A 309 -10.53 -3.03 4.04
CA ARG A 309 -11.06 -2.26 5.17
C ARG A 309 -10.21 -1.02 5.45
N GLU A 310 -8.90 -1.12 5.42
CA GLU A 310 -8.01 0.04 5.62
C GLU A 310 -8.27 1.13 4.58
N LEU A 311 -8.45 0.76 3.30
CA LEU A 311 -8.72 1.69 2.21
C LEU A 311 -10.20 2.13 2.09
N GLY A 312 -11.12 1.45 2.77
CA GLY A 312 -12.56 1.50 2.51
C GLY A 312 -13.21 2.88 2.62
N LEU A 313 -12.90 3.65 3.68
CA LEU A 313 -13.45 5.00 3.83
C LEU A 313 -12.99 5.90 2.68
N ALA A 314 -11.71 5.80 2.34
CA ALA A 314 -11.09 6.60 1.29
C ALA A 314 -11.64 6.27 -0.12
N LEU A 315 -12.07 5.03 -0.36
CA LEU A 315 -12.76 4.64 -1.60
C LEU A 315 -14.22 5.12 -1.67
N VAL A 316 -14.85 5.43 -0.53
CA VAL A 316 -16.26 5.84 -0.43
C VAL A 316 -16.41 7.35 -0.42
N ASP A 317 -15.50 8.08 0.23
CA ASP A 317 -15.51 9.55 0.34
C ASP A 317 -14.69 10.26 -0.76
N ASP A 318 -14.18 9.49 -1.73
CA ASP A 318 -13.37 9.94 -2.87
C ASP A 318 -11.99 10.53 -2.48
N THR A 319 -11.50 10.28 -1.25
CA THR A 319 -10.11 10.56 -0.85
C THR A 319 -9.11 9.77 -1.71
N ILE A 320 -9.43 8.51 -2.04
CA ILE A 320 -8.82 7.77 -3.15
C ILE A 320 -9.72 8.00 -4.36
N PRO A 321 -9.27 8.78 -5.36
CA PRO A 321 -10.15 9.23 -6.45
C PRO A 321 -10.61 8.09 -7.39
N GLY A 322 -9.88 6.98 -7.39
CA GLY A 322 -10.16 5.81 -8.22
C GLY A 322 -9.04 4.77 -8.14
N ALA A 323 -9.18 3.73 -8.96
CA ALA A 323 -8.21 2.65 -9.08
C ALA A 323 -7.74 2.47 -10.54
N ALA A 324 -6.48 2.11 -10.72
CA ALA A 324 -5.89 1.79 -12.02
C ALA A 324 -5.28 0.39 -11.98
N VAL A 325 -5.71 -0.49 -12.88
CA VAL A 325 -5.04 -1.77 -13.14
C VAL A 325 -4.07 -1.56 -14.30
N ILE A 326 -2.81 -1.89 -14.11
CA ILE A 326 -1.76 -1.72 -15.13
C ILE A 326 -1.19 -3.10 -15.47
N MET A 327 -1.25 -3.48 -16.74
CA MET A 327 -0.87 -4.84 -17.16
C MET A 327 -0.21 -4.88 -18.54
N GLY A 328 0.40 -6.03 -18.84
CA GLY A 328 1.02 -6.32 -20.13
C GLY A 328 2.49 -5.92 -20.23
N ILE A 329 2.92 -5.58 -21.45
CA ILE A 329 4.32 -5.38 -21.83
C ILE A 329 4.52 -3.92 -22.29
N PRO A 330 5.03 -3.02 -21.43
CA PRO A 330 5.26 -1.63 -21.79
C PRO A 330 6.39 -1.49 -22.83
N GLN A 331 6.18 -0.70 -23.88
CA GLN A 331 7.23 -0.40 -24.85
C GLN A 331 8.32 0.52 -24.25
N ASP A 332 7.90 1.55 -23.50
CA ASP A 332 8.80 2.51 -22.84
C ASP A 332 8.69 2.39 -21.31
N ARG A 333 9.78 1.92 -20.70
CA ARG A 333 9.90 1.75 -19.23
C ARG A 333 9.81 3.08 -18.48
N ARG A 334 10.41 4.15 -19.01
CA ARG A 334 10.44 5.47 -18.34
C ARG A 334 9.05 6.08 -18.32
N GLN A 335 8.34 5.94 -19.42
CA GLN A 335 6.96 6.36 -19.52
C GLN A 335 6.08 5.62 -18.52
N LEU A 336 6.16 4.28 -18.44
CA LEU A 336 5.40 3.51 -17.44
C LEU A 336 5.69 3.99 -16.01
N VAL A 337 6.96 4.20 -15.66
CA VAL A 337 7.34 4.71 -14.33
C VAL A 337 6.77 6.12 -14.10
N SER A 338 6.76 6.98 -15.13
CA SER A 338 6.14 8.29 -15.07
C SER A 338 4.64 8.19 -14.81
N THR A 339 3.93 7.32 -15.55
CA THR A 339 2.50 7.07 -15.37
C THR A 339 2.18 6.59 -13.96
N VAL A 340 2.97 5.64 -13.42
CA VAL A 340 2.77 5.14 -12.04
C VAL A 340 3.01 6.24 -11.00
N ARG A 341 4.07 7.04 -11.15
CA ARG A 341 4.33 8.17 -10.24
C ARG A 341 3.22 9.21 -10.29
N GLU A 342 2.65 9.47 -11.46
CA GLU A 342 1.53 10.39 -11.61
C GLU A 342 0.25 9.84 -10.94
N LEU A 343 -0.02 8.53 -11.07
CA LEU A 343 -1.09 7.87 -10.33
C LEU A 343 -0.87 7.97 -8.81
N GLN A 344 0.34 7.74 -8.31
CA GLN A 344 0.68 7.88 -6.88
C GLN A 344 0.51 9.32 -6.40
N ALA A 345 0.93 10.31 -7.20
CA ALA A 345 0.76 11.72 -6.89
C ALA A 345 -0.72 12.13 -6.83
N ARG A 346 -1.56 11.50 -7.65
CA ARG A 346 -3.02 11.62 -7.64
C ARG A 346 -3.69 10.86 -6.47
N GLY A 347 -2.94 10.14 -5.65
CA GLY A 347 -3.49 9.31 -4.57
C GLY A 347 -4.33 8.13 -5.05
N MET A 348 -4.08 7.65 -6.28
CA MET A 348 -4.82 6.54 -6.88
C MET A 348 -4.39 5.19 -6.31
N LEU A 349 -5.33 4.27 -6.20
CA LEU A 349 -5.04 2.86 -5.96
C LEU A 349 -4.49 2.22 -7.25
N ILE A 350 -3.35 1.54 -7.17
CA ILE A 350 -2.70 0.92 -8.34
C ILE A 350 -2.60 -0.58 -8.12
N MET A 351 -2.97 -1.36 -9.13
CA MET A 351 -2.74 -2.80 -9.18
C MET A 351 -1.91 -3.11 -10.42
N ALA A 352 -0.74 -3.72 -10.25
CA ALA A 352 0.17 -4.02 -11.34
C ALA A 352 0.24 -5.54 -11.58
N ALA A 353 0.21 -5.96 -12.84
CA ALA A 353 0.33 -7.36 -13.22
C ALA A 353 1.22 -7.55 -14.47
N ASP A 354 1.60 -8.80 -14.72
CA ASP A 354 2.50 -9.21 -15.80
C ASP A 354 3.87 -8.49 -15.73
N GLU A 355 4.48 -8.18 -16.87
CA GLU A 355 5.85 -7.66 -16.92
C GLU A 355 5.99 -6.22 -16.40
N VAL A 356 4.88 -5.50 -16.23
CA VAL A 356 4.83 -4.20 -15.53
C VAL A 356 5.49 -4.30 -14.16
N VAL A 357 5.19 -5.34 -13.37
CA VAL A 357 5.72 -5.51 -12.00
C VAL A 357 7.26 -5.53 -12.01
N LYS A 358 7.85 -6.26 -12.95
CA LYS A 358 9.30 -6.36 -13.09
C LYS A 358 9.91 -5.02 -13.48
N VAL A 359 9.29 -4.28 -14.39
CA VAL A 359 9.77 -2.94 -14.78
C VAL A 359 9.77 -1.99 -13.58
N LEU A 360 8.73 -2.01 -12.74
CA LEU A 360 8.66 -1.18 -11.54
C LEU A 360 9.74 -1.56 -10.52
N GLN A 361 9.99 -2.86 -10.32
CA GLN A 361 11.04 -3.36 -9.45
C GLN A 361 12.44 -2.94 -9.91
N GLU A 362 12.76 -3.08 -11.20
CA GLU A 362 14.05 -2.70 -11.77
C GLU A 362 14.33 -1.19 -11.71
N ASN A 363 13.28 -0.37 -11.62
CA ASN A 363 13.39 1.10 -11.52
C ASN A 363 13.23 1.60 -10.07
N GLU A 364 13.35 0.71 -9.08
CA GLU A 364 13.29 1.03 -7.64
C GLU A 364 12.00 1.79 -7.24
N VAL A 365 10.89 1.52 -7.92
CA VAL A 365 9.57 2.03 -7.52
C VAL A 365 9.13 1.27 -6.27
N GLN A 366 8.86 2.00 -5.18
CA GLN A 366 8.35 1.39 -3.96
C GLN A 366 6.91 0.90 -4.18
N MET A 367 6.70 -0.39 -3.90
CA MET A 367 5.43 -1.09 -4.04
C MET A 367 4.99 -1.64 -2.68
N GLY A 368 3.70 -1.93 -2.54
CA GLY A 368 3.10 -2.49 -1.35
C GLY A 368 1.99 -1.61 -0.77
N LEU A 369 1.41 -2.10 0.33
CA LEU A 369 0.21 -1.55 0.95
C LEU A 369 0.34 -0.06 1.32
N GLY A 370 1.47 0.32 1.92
CA GLY A 370 1.71 1.72 2.31
C GLY A 370 1.79 2.69 1.13
N MET A 371 2.08 2.20 -0.08
CA MET A 371 2.24 3.01 -1.30
C MET A 371 1.01 2.95 -2.20
N MET A 372 -0.06 2.27 -1.77
CA MET A 372 -1.27 1.96 -2.56
C MET A 372 -0.97 1.35 -3.94
N LEU A 373 0.11 0.58 -4.06
CA LEU A 373 0.55 -0.06 -5.31
C LEU A 373 0.73 -1.56 -5.07
N TYR A 374 -0.17 -2.39 -5.60
CA TYR A 374 -0.25 -3.83 -5.34
C TYR A 374 0.24 -4.65 -6.56
N PRO A 375 1.41 -5.28 -6.49
CA PRO A 375 1.92 -6.14 -7.56
C PRO A 375 1.24 -7.52 -7.50
N LEU A 376 0.16 -7.73 -8.25
CA LEU A 376 -0.69 -8.93 -8.14
C LEU A 376 0.04 -10.22 -8.55
N GLY A 377 0.78 -10.19 -9.67
CA GLY A 377 1.33 -11.40 -10.27
C GLY A 377 1.25 -11.35 -11.78
N SER A 378 0.97 -12.47 -12.42
CA SER A 378 0.85 -12.59 -13.88
C SER A 378 -0.33 -13.49 -14.27
N PHE A 379 -0.79 -13.45 -15.52
CA PHE A 379 -1.82 -14.38 -15.99
C PHE A 379 -3.12 -14.31 -15.15
N THR A 380 -3.52 -15.41 -14.48
CA THR A 380 -4.78 -15.50 -13.72
C THR A 380 -4.80 -14.64 -12.45
N GLN A 381 -3.66 -14.19 -11.92
CA GLN A 381 -3.63 -13.26 -10.76
C GLN A 381 -4.34 -11.93 -11.03
N LEU A 382 -4.58 -11.56 -12.30
CA LEU A 382 -5.42 -10.41 -12.65
C LEU A 382 -6.82 -10.48 -12.05
N VAL A 383 -7.34 -11.70 -11.79
CA VAL A 383 -8.64 -11.89 -11.13
C VAL A 383 -8.69 -11.21 -9.76
N HIS A 384 -7.55 -11.03 -9.08
CA HIS A 384 -7.48 -10.34 -7.80
C HIS A 384 -7.81 -8.84 -7.88
N SER A 385 -7.76 -8.24 -9.07
CA SER A 385 -8.32 -6.89 -9.27
C SER A 385 -9.85 -6.90 -9.33
N LEU A 386 -10.45 -7.96 -9.91
CA LEU A 386 -11.90 -8.14 -10.03
C LEU A 386 -12.51 -8.51 -8.68
N ASP A 387 -11.89 -9.46 -7.96
CA ASP A 387 -12.37 -9.90 -6.65
C ASP A 387 -12.30 -8.76 -5.62
N PHE A 388 -11.32 -7.85 -5.75
CA PHE A 388 -11.18 -6.70 -4.86
C PHE A 388 -12.34 -5.71 -5.01
N VAL A 389 -12.71 -5.37 -6.25
CA VAL A 389 -13.83 -4.45 -6.49
C VAL A 389 -15.18 -5.09 -6.14
N VAL A 390 -15.34 -6.41 -6.31
CA VAL A 390 -16.53 -7.13 -5.85
C VAL A 390 -16.64 -7.07 -4.33
N ARG A 391 -15.55 -7.33 -3.61
CA ARG A 391 -15.55 -7.23 -2.15
C ARG A 391 -15.81 -5.81 -1.67
N ALA A 392 -15.36 -4.78 -2.38
CA ALA A 392 -15.70 -3.40 -2.07
C ALA A 392 -17.23 -3.19 -2.10
N ALA A 393 -17.92 -3.75 -3.10
CA ALA A 393 -19.37 -3.70 -3.22
C ALA A 393 -20.09 -4.49 -2.10
N LEU A 394 -19.62 -5.69 -1.78
CA LEU A 394 -20.18 -6.52 -0.71
C LEU A 394 -19.95 -5.89 0.68
N SER A 395 -18.78 -5.29 0.91
CA SER A 395 -18.38 -4.71 2.19
C SER A 395 -19.00 -3.34 2.45
N PHE A 396 -18.87 -2.42 1.49
CA PHE A 396 -19.23 -1.01 1.66
C PHE A 396 -20.55 -0.64 0.99
N GLY A 397 -20.89 -1.33 -0.11
CA GLY A 397 -22.17 -1.15 -0.80
C GLY A 397 -23.33 -1.90 -0.15
N GLY A 398 -23.07 -2.82 0.78
CA GLY A 398 -24.10 -3.68 1.39
C GLY A 398 -24.82 -4.56 0.37
N VAL A 399 -24.20 -4.80 -0.80
CA VAL A 399 -24.74 -5.67 -1.84
C VAL A 399 -24.84 -7.09 -1.30
N GLN A 400 -25.98 -7.73 -1.49
CA GLN A 400 -26.20 -9.10 -1.02
C GLN A 400 -25.50 -10.08 -1.95
N LYS A 401 -24.98 -11.18 -1.39
CA LYS A 401 -24.35 -12.28 -2.14
C LYS A 401 -25.33 -12.79 -3.21
N GLY A 402 -24.90 -12.89 -4.47
CA GLY A 402 -25.72 -13.36 -5.59
C GLY A 402 -26.69 -12.34 -6.19
N ASP A 403 -26.77 -11.12 -5.64
CA ASP A 403 -27.54 -10.02 -6.23
C ASP A 403 -26.76 -9.35 -7.37
N SER A 404 -26.65 -10.08 -8.48
CA SER A 404 -25.88 -9.66 -9.67
C SER A 404 -26.31 -8.32 -10.25
N GLU A 405 -27.60 -7.98 -10.18
CA GLU A 405 -28.13 -6.71 -10.66
C GLU A 405 -27.63 -5.54 -9.81
N ARG A 406 -27.75 -5.65 -8.46
CA ARG A 406 -27.21 -4.62 -7.57
C ARG A 406 -25.70 -4.55 -7.59
N LEU A 407 -25.02 -5.69 -7.73
CA LEU A 407 -23.57 -5.72 -7.88
C LEU A 407 -23.13 -4.95 -9.13
N SER A 408 -23.72 -5.24 -10.28
CA SER A 408 -23.44 -4.54 -11.54
C SER A 408 -23.72 -3.03 -11.42
N ALA A 409 -24.86 -2.65 -10.83
CA ALA A 409 -25.23 -1.25 -10.61
C ALA A 409 -24.27 -0.50 -9.66
N TYR A 410 -23.73 -1.19 -8.66
CA TYR A 410 -22.72 -0.63 -7.75
C TYR A 410 -21.40 -0.41 -8.49
N LEU A 411 -20.89 -1.44 -9.19
CA LEU A 411 -19.61 -1.42 -9.90
C LEU A 411 -19.57 -0.38 -11.02
N ALA A 412 -20.70 -0.10 -11.68
CA ALA A 412 -20.83 1.00 -12.63
C ALA A 412 -20.43 2.37 -12.04
N LYS A 413 -20.62 2.55 -10.73
CA LYS A 413 -20.40 3.83 -10.04
C LYS A 413 -19.15 3.83 -9.17
N ARG A 414 -18.87 2.73 -8.44
CA ARG A 414 -17.81 2.65 -7.42
C ARG A 414 -17.21 1.23 -7.32
N PRO A 415 -15.91 1.09 -7.03
CA PRO A 415 -14.90 2.15 -7.15
C PRO A 415 -14.74 2.59 -8.61
N LYS A 416 -14.30 3.83 -8.84
CA LYS A 416 -13.99 4.32 -10.19
C LYS A 416 -12.68 3.66 -10.67
N ALA A 417 -12.79 2.52 -11.33
CA ALA A 417 -11.64 1.77 -11.83
C ALA A 417 -11.52 1.85 -13.36
N PHE A 418 -10.28 1.78 -13.88
CA PHE A 418 -9.97 1.58 -15.30
C PHE A 418 -8.70 0.71 -15.47
N VAL A 419 -8.51 0.13 -16.64
CA VAL A 419 -7.33 -0.68 -17.01
C VAL A 419 -6.46 0.09 -18.00
N LEU A 420 -5.14 0.09 -17.77
CA LEU A 420 -4.11 0.47 -18.73
C LEU A 420 -3.40 -0.79 -19.23
N HIS A 421 -3.68 -1.16 -20.48
CA HIS A 421 -3.14 -2.37 -21.11
C HIS A 421 -2.04 -2.01 -22.11
N TYR A 422 -0.84 -2.56 -21.89
CA TYR A 422 0.31 -2.36 -22.78
C TYR A 422 0.62 -3.63 -23.58
N GLY A 423 0.81 -3.50 -24.89
CA GLY A 423 1.16 -4.59 -25.79
C GLY A 423 -0.05 -5.34 -26.37
N PRO A 424 0.17 -6.53 -26.96
CA PRO A 424 -0.88 -7.30 -27.63
C PRO A 424 -1.78 -8.07 -26.65
N LEU A 425 -3.08 -8.12 -26.95
CA LEU A 425 -4.08 -8.95 -26.29
C LEU A 425 -4.04 -10.39 -26.82
N ASP A 426 -3.78 -11.35 -25.94
CA ASP A 426 -4.04 -12.79 -26.18
C ASP A 426 -5.45 -13.20 -25.73
N ALA A 427 -5.84 -14.44 -26.05
CA ALA A 427 -7.17 -14.96 -25.74
C ALA A 427 -7.53 -14.87 -24.24
N CYS A 428 -6.63 -15.27 -23.33
CA CYS A 428 -6.90 -15.27 -21.90
C CYS A 428 -7.05 -13.84 -21.37
N ARG A 429 -6.15 -12.92 -21.73
CA ARG A 429 -6.24 -11.50 -21.33
C ARG A 429 -7.47 -10.82 -21.94
N ALA A 430 -7.82 -11.13 -23.19
CA ALA A 430 -9.06 -10.65 -23.82
C ALA A 430 -10.31 -11.15 -23.06
N SER A 431 -10.32 -12.38 -22.57
CA SER A 431 -11.45 -12.91 -21.79
C SER A 431 -11.58 -12.24 -20.41
N LEU A 432 -10.48 -11.95 -19.72
CA LEU A 432 -10.46 -11.17 -18.48
C LEU A 432 -10.80 -9.68 -18.71
N ALA A 433 -10.44 -9.14 -19.86
CA ALA A 433 -10.90 -7.82 -20.31
C ALA A 433 -12.43 -7.78 -20.44
N LEU A 434 -13.07 -8.81 -21.00
CA LEU A 434 -14.54 -8.91 -21.03
C LEU A 434 -15.14 -8.99 -19.62
N ALA A 435 -14.45 -9.63 -18.67
CA ALA A 435 -14.86 -9.62 -17.26
C ALA A 435 -14.74 -8.22 -16.62
N ALA A 436 -13.68 -7.47 -16.93
CA ALA A 436 -13.55 -6.08 -16.50
C ALA A 436 -14.70 -5.20 -17.06
N LEU A 437 -15.08 -5.41 -18.33
CA LEU A 437 -16.23 -4.73 -18.94
C LEU A 437 -17.56 -5.12 -18.27
N LEU A 438 -17.73 -6.37 -17.84
CA LEU A 438 -18.89 -6.81 -17.05
C LEU A 438 -18.99 -6.02 -15.72
N HIS A 439 -17.85 -5.63 -15.17
CA HIS A 439 -17.74 -4.78 -13.97
C HIS A 439 -17.79 -3.28 -14.30
N HIS A 440 -18.07 -2.89 -15.55
CA HIS A 440 -18.06 -1.50 -16.04
C HIS A 440 -16.69 -0.82 -15.88
N VAL A 441 -15.62 -1.59 -15.96
CA VAL A 441 -14.23 -1.11 -15.90
C VAL A 441 -13.70 -0.97 -17.33
N PRO A 442 -13.49 0.26 -17.83
CA PRO A 442 -13.01 0.50 -19.17
C PRO A 442 -11.53 0.16 -19.32
N ILE A 443 -11.15 -0.15 -20.55
CA ILE A 443 -9.81 -0.60 -20.92
C ILE A 443 -9.24 0.38 -21.94
N VAL A 444 -8.17 1.05 -21.52
CA VAL A 444 -7.36 1.90 -22.39
C VAL A 444 -6.13 1.09 -22.79
N THR A 445 -5.91 0.97 -24.10
CA THR A 445 -4.85 0.10 -24.64
C THR A 445 -3.99 0.84 -25.66
N ASP A 446 -2.70 0.51 -25.72
CA ASP A 446 -1.82 0.95 -26.81
C ASP A 446 -1.97 0.07 -28.07
N GLN A 447 -2.71 -1.04 -27.98
CA GLN A 447 -3.11 -1.83 -29.13
C GLN A 447 -4.11 -1.07 -30.00
N LEU A 448 -3.93 -1.13 -31.32
CA LEU A 448 -4.90 -0.60 -32.27
C LEU A 448 -6.17 -1.45 -32.24
N VAL A 449 -7.25 -0.91 -31.71
CA VAL A 449 -8.56 -1.57 -31.65
C VAL A 449 -9.61 -0.71 -32.35
N GLU A 450 -10.58 -1.34 -33.03
CA GLU A 450 -11.80 -0.66 -33.49
C GLU A 450 -12.50 0.01 -32.29
N GLY A 451 -12.57 -0.74 -31.19
CA GLY A 451 -12.98 -0.25 -29.88
C GLY A 451 -14.48 -0.05 -29.74
N VAL A 452 -14.88 0.15 -28.50
CA VAL A 452 -16.21 0.59 -28.09
C VAL A 452 -16.01 1.87 -27.28
N PRO A 453 -16.62 3.01 -27.68
CA PRO A 453 -16.46 4.27 -26.97
C PRO A 453 -16.63 4.12 -25.46
N ASP A 454 -15.71 4.70 -24.70
CA ASP A 454 -15.67 4.71 -23.24
C ASP A 454 -15.59 3.33 -22.56
N LEU A 455 -15.45 2.22 -23.30
CA LEU A 455 -15.35 0.85 -22.77
C LEU A 455 -14.03 0.17 -23.15
N LEU A 456 -13.66 0.19 -24.43
CA LEU A 456 -12.41 -0.36 -24.92
C LEU A 456 -11.90 0.55 -26.03
N PHE A 457 -10.79 1.25 -25.82
CA PHE A 457 -10.33 2.19 -26.83
C PHE A 457 -8.82 2.36 -26.85
N HIS A 458 -8.32 2.71 -28.02
CA HIS A 458 -6.91 2.97 -28.26
C HIS A 458 -6.52 4.38 -27.79
N LYS A 459 -5.38 4.48 -27.10
CA LYS A 459 -4.64 5.73 -26.90
C LYS A 459 -3.15 5.45 -27.07
N GLN A 460 -2.41 6.47 -27.52
CA GLN A 460 -0.96 6.41 -27.44
C GLN A 460 -0.53 6.35 -25.98
N PRO A 461 0.56 5.64 -25.63
CA PRO A 461 1.00 5.47 -24.25
C PRO A 461 1.07 6.75 -23.40
N ALA A 462 1.34 7.91 -24.00
CA ALA A 462 1.42 9.19 -23.29
C ALA A 462 0.05 9.72 -22.85
N ASP A 463 -1.01 9.36 -23.58
CA ASP A 463 -2.38 9.83 -23.36
C ASP A 463 -3.26 8.77 -22.67
N MET A 464 -2.73 7.55 -22.45
CA MET A 464 -3.48 6.43 -21.87
C MET A 464 -4.01 6.75 -20.47
N LEU A 465 -3.18 7.33 -19.60
CA LEU A 465 -3.60 7.72 -18.25
C LEU A 465 -4.75 8.74 -18.29
N GLN A 466 -4.61 9.77 -19.11
CA GLN A 466 -5.64 10.80 -19.25
C GLN A 466 -6.94 10.19 -19.79
N GLY A 467 -6.87 9.30 -20.79
CA GLY A 467 -8.03 8.57 -21.29
C GLY A 467 -8.72 7.73 -20.21
N GLY A 468 -7.95 7.07 -19.34
CA GLY A 468 -8.48 6.29 -18.22
C GLY A 468 -9.24 7.16 -17.22
N LEU A 469 -8.66 8.29 -16.84
CA LEU A 469 -9.29 9.25 -15.93
C LEU A 469 -10.59 9.83 -16.51
N GLU A 470 -10.59 10.20 -17.79
CA GLU A 470 -11.75 10.74 -18.50
C GLU A 470 -12.88 9.71 -18.62
N SER A 471 -12.56 8.45 -18.94
CA SER A 471 -13.55 7.38 -19.09
C SER A 471 -14.35 7.07 -17.82
N ARG A 472 -13.84 7.49 -16.65
CA ARG A 472 -14.48 7.29 -15.34
C ARG A 472 -14.84 8.58 -14.62
N ASP A 473 -14.77 9.72 -15.31
CA ASP A 473 -15.01 11.05 -14.74
C ASP A 473 -14.24 11.24 -13.41
N ILE A 474 -12.97 10.83 -13.40
CA ILE A 474 -12.05 11.01 -12.28
C ILE A 474 -11.43 12.39 -12.41
N ARG A 475 -11.94 13.33 -11.61
CA ARG A 475 -11.44 14.71 -11.59
C ARG A 475 -10.50 14.88 -10.42
N THR A 476 -9.22 14.60 -10.65
CA THR A 476 -8.17 14.90 -9.69
C THR A 476 -7.56 16.25 -10.03
N ALA A 477 -7.76 17.24 -9.15
CA ALA A 477 -6.95 18.44 -9.19
C ALA A 477 -5.56 18.06 -8.66
N VAL A 478 -4.64 17.70 -9.56
CA VAL A 478 -3.24 17.57 -9.15
C VAL A 478 -2.70 18.98 -9.03
N THR A 479 -2.67 19.47 -7.80
CA THR A 479 -1.86 20.65 -7.54
C THR A 479 -0.40 20.20 -7.57
N LEU A 480 0.21 20.35 -8.74
CA LEU A 480 1.63 20.07 -8.97
C LEU A 480 2.44 20.96 -8.03
N VAL A 481 3.04 20.34 -7.02
CA VAL A 481 4.03 21.02 -6.18
C VAL A 481 5.37 20.93 -6.91
N ASP A 482 5.95 22.08 -7.24
CA ASP A 482 7.24 22.17 -7.94
C ASP A 482 8.41 21.78 -7.01
N ILE A 483 8.62 20.48 -6.88
CA ILE A 483 9.69 19.86 -6.08
C ILE A 483 10.33 18.68 -6.83
N PRO A 484 11.59 18.32 -6.54
CA PRO A 484 12.34 17.31 -7.31
C PRO A 484 12.05 15.85 -6.92
N VAL A 485 11.02 15.62 -6.11
CA VAL A 485 10.61 14.29 -5.64
C VAL A 485 9.11 14.08 -5.84
N PRO A 486 8.64 12.83 -5.98
CA PRO A 486 7.22 12.51 -5.93
C PRO A 486 6.53 13.12 -4.71
N PHE A 487 5.30 13.58 -4.92
CA PHE A 487 4.49 14.25 -3.90
C PHE A 487 3.06 13.71 -3.93
N GLY A 488 2.55 13.24 -2.79
CA GLY A 488 1.18 12.79 -2.64
C GLY A 488 0.90 12.02 -1.34
N PRO A 489 -0.37 11.74 -1.03
CA PRO A 489 -0.76 11.04 0.20
C PRO A 489 -0.13 9.66 0.37
N ALA A 490 0.23 8.99 -0.73
CA ALA A 490 0.88 7.68 -0.71
C ALA A 490 2.24 7.67 0.02
N PHE A 491 2.87 8.82 0.21
CA PHE A 491 4.16 8.93 0.89
C PHE A 491 4.05 9.28 2.39
N GLU A 492 2.84 9.61 2.89
CA GLU A 492 2.63 10.11 4.27
C GLU A 492 3.20 9.17 5.35
N GLY A 493 3.06 7.86 5.15
CA GLY A 493 3.50 6.83 6.09
C GLY A 493 5.00 6.49 6.04
N GLU A 494 5.76 7.10 5.13
CA GLU A 494 7.19 6.79 4.98
C GLU A 494 7.98 7.18 6.24
N THR A 495 8.83 6.28 6.72
CA THR A 495 9.71 6.57 7.86
C THR A 495 11.17 6.63 7.41
N VAL A 496 11.81 7.79 7.58
CA VAL A 496 13.25 7.95 7.34
C VAL A 496 14.04 7.46 8.56
N ARG A 497 14.65 6.27 8.43
CA ARG A 497 15.49 5.68 9.48
C ARG A 497 16.86 6.36 9.54
N ARG A 498 17.53 6.21 10.68
CA ARG A 498 18.85 6.83 10.92
C ARG A 498 19.91 6.51 9.83
N PRO A 499 20.03 5.27 9.32
CA PRO A 499 20.99 4.96 8.26
C PRO A 499 20.73 5.71 6.95
N ASP A 500 19.46 6.05 6.68
CA ASP A 500 19.02 6.68 5.44
C ASP A 500 18.92 8.21 5.56
N THR A 501 19.14 8.75 6.77
CA THR A 501 19.04 10.18 7.07
C THR A 501 20.23 10.95 6.51
N TYR A 502 19.96 12.01 5.76
CA TYR A 502 20.94 13.00 5.29
C TYR A 502 20.96 14.24 6.16
N PHE A 503 19.78 14.71 6.59
CA PHE A 503 19.62 15.90 7.44
C PHE A 503 18.59 15.62 8.53
N GLU A 504 18.85 16.08 9.75
CA GLU A 504 17.96 15.94 10.90
C GLU A 504 17.84 17.27 11.66
N ALA A 505 16.63 17.65 12.07
CA ALA A 505 16.39 18.82 12.91
C ALA A 505 15.27 18.57 13.92
N GLY A 506 15.45 19.00 15.16
CA GLY A 506 14.45 18.87 16.23
C GLY A 506 14.55 17.58 17.03
N GLY A 507 13.42 17.09 17.52
CA GLY A 507 13.34 15.83 18.28
C GLY A 507 14.13 15.84 19.59
N GLY A 508 14.26 17.01 20.22
CA GLY A 508 15.06 17.22 21.43
C GLY A 508 16.58 17.25 21.21
N ARG A 509 17.06 17.10 19.96
CA ARG A 509 18.49 17.09 19.62
C ARG A 509 19.01 18.48 19.25
N THR A 510 18.21 19.23 18.50
CA THR A 510 18.47 20.62 18.16
C THR A 510 17.24 21.47 18.43
N PRO A 511 17.39 22.78 18.69
CA PRO A 511 16.26 23.68 18.83
C PRO A 511 15.44 23.73 17.54
N SER A 512 14.14 23.52 17.63
CA SER A 512 13.26 23.60 16.47
C SER A 512 11.86 24.08 16.83
N PHE A 513 11.22 24.80 15.90
CA PHE A 513 9.81 25.11 16.02
C PHE A 513 9.11 25.36 14.68
N GLU A 514 7.79 25.31 14.66
CA GLU A 514 6.96 25.70 13.53
C GLU A 514 5.83 26.63 13.99
N LEU A 515 5.61 27.72 13.26
CA LEU A 515 4.60 28.73 13.60
C LEU A 515 3.89 29.18 12.33
N LEU A 516 2.58 29.01 12.29
CA LEU A 516 1.72 29.69 11.32
C LEU A 516 1.06 30.89 12.00
N LYS A 517 1.12 32.06 11.38
CA LYS A 517 0.59 33.30 11.97
C LYS A 517 -0.08 34.19 10.92
N MET A 518 -1.24 34.73 11.28
CA MET A 518 -1.91 35.75 10.49
C MET A 518 -1.14 37.07 10.59
N ARG A 519 -0.91 37.72 9.44
CA ARG A 519 -0.26 39.03 9.37
C ARG A 519 -1.10 40.03 8.56
N PRO A 520 -0.90 41.34 8.77
CA PRO A 520 -1.47 42.38 7.90
C PRO A 520 -1.06 42.19 6.43
N GLU A 521 -1.90 42.69 5.52
CA GLU A 521 -1.75 42.52 4.07
C GLU A 521 -0.37 42.95 3.56
N GLU A 522 0.14 44.07 4.08
CA GLU A 522 1.41 44.69 3.73
C GLU A 522 2.65 43.91 4.20
N MET A 523 2.48 43.00 5.17
CA MET A 523 3.57 42.21 5.75
C MET A 523 3.74 40.84 5.09
N VAL A 524 2.79 40.41 4.25
CA VAL A 524 2.84 39.10 3.56
C VAL A 524 3.03 39.29 2.06
N LYS A 525 4.19 38.85 1.56
CA LYS A 525 4.43 38.77 0.11
C LYS A 525 4.09 37.36 -0.37
N ASP A 526 3.01 37.26 -1.14
CA ASP A 526 2.50 35.98 -1.63
C ASP A 526 3.56 35.19 -2.42
N GLY A 527 3.69 33.90 -2.09
CA GLY A 527 4.59 32.96 -2.74
C GLY A 527 6.07 33.12 -2.38
N VAL A 528 6.43 34.10 -1.55
CA VAL A 528 7.84 34.31 -1.17
C VAL A 528 8.29 33.22 -0.20
N ILE A 529 9.41 32.59 -0.55
CA ILE A 529 10.10 31.61 0.27
C ILE A 529 11.50 32.13 0.55
N SER A 530 11.93 32.07 1.80
CA SER A 530 13.29 32.47 2.20
C SER A 530 13.93 31.43 3.11
N VAL A 531 15.23 31.21 2.94
CA VAL A 531 16.04 30.35 3.81
C VAL A 531 17.10 31.22 4.49
N ILE A 532 17.06 31.31 5.82
CA ILE A 532 18.00 32.09 6.63
C ILE A 532 18.91 31.13 7.39
N GLY A 533 20.15 31.02 6.93
CA GLY A 533 21.15 30.08 7.45
C GLY A 533 21.69 29.14 6.36
N PRO A 534 22.49 28.12 6.73
CA PRO A 534 22.95 27.12 5.79
C PRO A 534 21.81 26.23 5.30
N ASP A 535 21.67 26.07 3.98
CA ASP A 535 20.81 25.05 3.37
C ASP A 535 21.49 23.67 3.45
N VAL A 536 20.74 22.59 3.19
CA VAL A 536 21.19 21.20 3.38
C VAL A 536 22.38 20.80 2.51
N ASP A 537 22.63 21.48 1.39
CA ASP A 537 23.82 21.23 0.54
C ASP A 537 25.11 21.86 1.07
N ARG A 538 25.00 22.80 2.01
CA ARG A 538 26.14 23.39 2.72
C ARG A 538 26.47 22.66 4.02
N LEU A 539 25.65 21.67 4.38
CA LEU A 539 25.82 20.88 5.58
C LEU A 539 26.38 19.48 5.24
N PRO A 540 27.24 18.89 6.08
CA PRO A 540 27.70 17.51 5.90
C PRO A 540 26.54 16.51 5.95
N GLU A 541 26.71 15.36 5.30
CA GLU A 541 25.76 14.25 5.38
C GLU A 541 25.60 13.75 6.82
N GLY A 542 24.36 13.52 7.25
CA GLY A 542 24.01 13.12 8.60
C GLY A 542 24.08 14.24 9.64
N SER A 543 24.22 15.50 9.19
CA SER A 543 24.27 16.67 10.07
C SER A 543 22.96 16.90 10.80
N GLN A 544 23.10 17.50 11.99
CA GLN A 544 21.99 18.00 12.78
C GLN A 544 22.02 19.53 12.75
N SER A 545 20.87 20.16 12.55
CA SER A 545 20.75 21.62 12.50
C SER A 545 19.55 22.10 13.31
N PRO A 546 19.58 23.30 13.89
CA PRO A 546 18.35 23.98 14.29
C PRO A 546 17.43 24.21 13.08
N LEU A 547 16.12 24.30 13.32
CA LEU A 547 15.12 24.53 12.27
C LEU A 547 13.91 25.31 12.80
N ALA A 548 13.61 26.47 12.21
CA ALA A 548 12.31 27.12 12.36
C ALA A 548 11.54 27.13 11.03
N ILE A 549 10.27 26.75 11.04
CA ILE A 549 9.35 26.83 9.91
C ILE A 549 8.31 27.91 10.21
N LEU A 550 8.43 29.07 9.57
CA LEU A 550 7.54 30.20 9.80
C LEU A 550 6.65 30.39 8.59
N VAL A 551 5.34 30.38 8.81
CA VAL A 551 4.33 30.53 7.76
C VAL A 551 3.50 31.76 8.07
N ASP A 552 3.75 32.85 7.35
CA ASP A 552 2.93 34.05 7.45
C ASP A 552 1.80 33.98 6.41
N VAL A 553 0.57 34.14 6.88
CA VAL A 553 -0.63 34.07 6.01
C VAL A 553 -1.45 35.35 6.10
N PHE A 554 -2.10 35.69 4.98
CA PHE A 554 -3.11 36.75 4.93
C PHE A 554 -4.32 36.28 4.12
N GLY A 555 -5.50 36.72 4.54
CA GLY A 555 -6.72 36.61 3.76
C GLY A 555 -7.88 37.32 4.46
N LYS A 556 -8.85 37.82 3.69
CA LYS A 556 -9.98 38.62 4.22
C LYS A 556 -10.87 37.85 5.19
N ARG A 557 -10.88 36.52 5.08
CA ARG A 557 -11.64 35.61 5.96
C ARG A 557 -10.74 34.94 7.01
N MET A 558 -9.43 35.21 7.01
CA MET A 558 -8.52 34.64 7.99
C MET A 558 -8.80 35.21 9.37
N GLN A 559 -8.67 34.38 10.40
CA GLN A 559 -8.89 34.74 11.80
C GLN A 559 -7.79 34.09 12.66
N GLU A 560 -7.51 34.66 13.83
CA GLU A 560 -6.52 34.11 14.77
C GLU A 560 -6.92 32.71 15.31
N ASP A 561 -8.21 32.37 15.28
CA ASP A 561 -8.73 31.04 15.64
C ASP A 561 -8.38 29.97 14.59
N PHE A 562 -8.03 30.37 13.37
CA PHE A 562 -7.72 29.44 12.27
C PHE A 562 -6.25 29.03 12.24
N GLU A 563 -5.39 29.74 12.96
CA GLU A 563 -3.94 29.55 12.90
C GLU A 563 -3.50 28.15 13.31
N SER A 564 -3.99 27.64 14.45
CA SER A 564 -3.66 26.31 14.99
C SER A 564 -4.11 25.18 14.06
N VAL A 565 -5.31 25.31 13.48
CA VAL A 565 -5.87 24.33 12.54
C VAL A 565 -5.00 24.23 11.28
N MET A 566 -4.59 25.37 10.72
CA MET A 566 -3.72 25.41 9.54
C MET A 566 -2.27 25.02 9.87
N GLU A 567 -1.74 25.42 11.03
CA GLU A 567 -0.40 25.04 11.50
C GLU A 567 -0.26 23.53 11.56
N ARG A 568 -1.31 22.82 12.01
CA ARG A 568 -1.30 21.36 12.05
C ARG A 568 -1.12 20.71 10.68
N ARG A 569 -1.52 21.38 9.59
CA ARG A 569 -1.36 20.86 8.23
C ARG A 569 0.09 20.82 7.77
N ILE A 570 1.01 21.56 8.41
CA ILE A 570 2.46 21.48 8.13
C ILE A 570 2.92 20.02 8.24
N HIS A 571 2.48 19.30 9.28
CA HIS A 571 2.83 17.89 9.44
C HIS A 571 2.34 17.02 8.28
N LEU A 572 1.10 17.17 7.84
CA LEU A 572 0.56 16.38 6.75
C LEU A 572 1.28 16.68 5.43
N TYR A 573 1.39 17.95 5.08
CA TYR A 573 1.91 18.36 3.77
C TYR A 573 3.39 18.02 3.61
N LEU A 574 4.20 18.14 4.66
CA LEU A 574 5.61 17.79 4.56
C LEU A 574 5.84 16.29 4.40
N ASN A 575 5.01 15.44 5.03
CA ASN A 575 5.10 13.98 4.86
C ASN A 575 4.57 13.48 3.50
N PHE A 576 3.90 14.31 2.70
CA PHE A 576 3.51 13.93 1.34
C PHE A 576 4.68 13.88 0.35
N ALA A 577 5.85 14.43 0.71
CA ALA A 577 7.03 14.39 -0.15
C ALA A 577 7.87 13.13 0.11
N GLU A 578 8.18 12.36 -0.93
CA GLU A 578 9.00 11.15 -0.81
C GLU A 578 10.35 11.42 -0.10
N GLY A 579 10.63 10.63 0.94
CA GLY A 579 11.82 10.69 1.78
C GLY A 579 11.96 11.96 2.63
N VAL A 580 10.87 12.69 2.85
CA VAL A 580 10.73 13.71 3.89
C VAL A 580 9.87 13.14 5.01
N TRP A 581 10.37 13.20 6.25
CA TRP A 581 9.63 12.74 7.42
C TRP A 581 9.52 13.86 8.44
N HIS A 582 8.30 14.15 8.89
CA HIS A 582 8.01 15.17 9.88
C HIS A 582 7.11 14.63 10.99
N THR A 583 7.42 14.89 12.25
CA THR A 583 6.55 14.57 13.39
C THR A 583 6.61 15.67 14.45
N GLY A 584 5.70 15.62 15.41
CA GLY A 584 5.60 16.62 16.47
C GLY A 584 4.73 17.80 16.04
N GLN A 585 4.93 18.91 16.72
CA GLN A 585 4.19 20.15 16.53
C GLN A 585 4.89 21.32 17.23
N ARG A 586 4.52 22.57 16.90
CA ARG A 586 4.97 23.78 17.61
C ARG A 586 6.49 23.77 17.80
N ASN A 587 6.99 23.91 19.02
CA ASN A 587 8.42 23.89 19.38
C ASN A 587 8.99 22.49 19.72
N MET A 588 8.30 21.43 19.35
CA MET A 588 8.70 20.03 19.57
C MET A 588 8.65 19.23 18.26
N ASN A 589 8.72 19.92 17.13
CA ASN A 589 8.77 19.27 15.84
C ASN A 589 10.10 18.51 15.64
N TRP A 590 10.07 17.53 14.73
CA TRP A 590 11.22 16.72 14.36
C TRP A 590 11.11 16.39 12.88
N LEU A 591 12.11 16.78 12.12
CA LEU A 591 12.18 16.61 10.68
C LEU A 591 13.43 15.81 10.28
N ARG A 592 13.27 14.91 9.31
CA ARG A 592 14.35 14.20 8.62
C ARG A 592 14.18 14.28 7.11
N LEU A 593 15.32 14.38 6.43
CA LEU A 593 15.40 14.24 4.97
C LEU A 593 16.27 13.02 4.63
N SER A 594 15.84 12.22 3.67
CA SER A 594 16.59 11.05 3.23
C SER A 594 17.75 11.40 2.30
N ARG A 595 18.75 10.52 2.22
CA ARG A 595 19.85 10.60 1.25
C ARG A 595 19.35 10.56 -0.20
N LYS A 596 18.31 9.78 -0.48
CA LYS A 596 17.68 9.66 -1.81
C LYS A 596 17.08 11.01 -2.23
N THR A 597 16.30 11.63 -1.35
CA THR A 597 15.64 12.92 -1.54
C THR A 597 16.65 14.05 -1.77
N PHE A 598 17.73 14.09 -0.99
CA PHE A 598 18.81 15.06 -1.22
C PHE A 598 19.48 14.90 -2.60
N ARG A 599 19.80 13.66 -3.00
CA ARG A 599 20.40 13.36 -4.32
C ARG A 599 19.49 13.72 -5.49
N ALA A 600 18.17 13.64 -5.30
CA ALA A 600 17.20 14.08 -6.31
C ALA A 600 17.22 15.60 -6.53
N GLY A 601 17.85 16.38 -5.62
CA GLY A 601 17.96 17.83 -5.71
C GLY A 601 17.14 18.57 -4.65
N PHE A 602 16.53 17.87 -3.69
CA PHE A 602 15.72 18.50 -2.65
C PHE A 602 16.57 19.41 -1.75
N ARG A 603 15.96 20.51 -1.29
CA ARG A 603 16.54 21.65 -0.55
C ARG A 603 15.49 22.21 0.39
N LEU A 604 15.89 23.00 1.40
CA LEU A 604 14.95 23.55 2.39
C LEU A 604 13.88 24.47 1.77
N GLU A 605 14.20 25.16 0.67
CA GLU A 605 13.23 25.97 -0.08
C GLU A 605 12.01 25.15 -0.51
N HIS A 606 12.19 23.86 -0.85
CA HIS A 606 11.10 22.99 -1.30
C HIS A 606 10.08 22.71 -0.19
N LEU A 607 10.49 22.73 1.09
CA LEU A 607 9.54 22.69 2.22
C LEU A 607 8.60 23.91 2.15
N GLY A 608 9.13 25.09 1.86
CA GLY A 608 8.34 26.30 1.65
C GLY A 608 7.41 26.20 0.44
N ARG A 609 7.87 25.61 -0.67
CA ARG A 609 7.06 25.41 -1.89
C ARG A 609 5.86 24.50 -1.63
N ILE A 610 6.07 23.43 -0.86
CA ILE A 610 5.01 22.54 -0.41
C ILE A 610 3.96 23.33 0.39
N LEU A 611 4.40 24.08 1.41
CA LEU A 611 3.49 24.79 2.32
C LEU A 611 2.72 25.91 1.62
N VAL A 612 3.37 26.73 0.78
CA VAL A 612 2.69 27.76 -0.03
C VAL A 612 1.61 27.15 -0.90
N THR A 613 1.96 26.10 -1.64
CA THR A 613 1.05 25.46 -2.61
C THR A 613 -0.13 24.80 -1.92
N LYS A 614 0.12 23.96 -0.90
CA LYS A 614 -0.93 23.18 -0.24
C LYS A 614 -1.85 24.01 0.64
N LEU A 615 -1.36 25.03 1.33
CA LEU A 615 -2.22 25.92 2.12
C LEU A 615 -3.18 26.70 1.22
N LYS A 616 -2.73 27.15 0.04
CA LYS A 616 -3.59 27.85 -0.92
C LYS A 616 -4.56 26.91 -1.61
N GLU A 617 -4.18 25.66 -1.84
CA GLU A 617 -5.08 24.66 -2.38
C GLU A 617 -6.21 24.31 -1.41
N GLU A 618 -5.88 23.96 -0.16
CA GLU A 618 -6.88 23.52 0.81
C GLU A 618 -7.70 24.69 1.38
N PHE A 619 -7.06 25.84 1.62
CA PHE A 619 -7.68 26.99 2.27
C PHE A 619 -7.74 28.24 1.39
N GLY A 620 -7.69 28.11 0.06
CA GLY A 620 -7.70 29.26 -0.86
C GLY A 620 -8.94 30.14 -0.78
N ASN A 621 -10.02 29.62 -0.17
CA ASN A 621 -11.20 30.40 0.19
C ASN A 621 -10.93 31.35 1.39
N ILE A 622 -10.05 30.99 2.32
CA ILE A 622 -9.74 31.75 3.54
C ILE A 622 -8.45 32.55 3.38
N VAL A 623 -7.40 31.92 2.86
CA VAL A 623 -6.04 32.44 2.72
C VAL A 623 -5.79 32.84 1.28
N SER A 624 -5.41 34.10 1.05
CA SER A 624 -5.07 34.63 -0.27
C SER A 624 -3.58 34.78 -0.50
N ARG A 625 -2.78 34.99 0.56
CA ARG A 625 -1.31 35.11 0.47
C ARG A 625 -0.64 34.22 1.49
N VAL A 626 0.42 33.53 1.07
CA VAL A 626 1.27 32.70 1.94
C VAL A 626 2.72 33.06 1.70
N GLN A 627 3.47 33.29 2.77
CA GLN A 627 4.91 33.50 2.77
C GLN A 627 5.55 32.50 3.74
N VAL A 628 6.65 31.87 3.34
CA VAL A 628 7.36 30.90 4.19
C VAL A 628 8.80 31.35 4.44
N THR A 629 9.23 31.30 5.69
CA THR A 629 10.62 31.52 6.08
C THR A 629 11.13 30.29 6.81
N ILE A 630 12.16 29.65 6.26
CA ILE A 630 12.87 28.54 6.89
C ILE A 630 14.14 29.09 7.52
N VAL A 631 14.39 28.81 8.80
CA VAL A 631 15.56 29.30 9.52
C VAL A 631 16.40 28.14 10.03
N THR A 632 17.66 28.08 9.62
CA THR A 632 18.68 27.15 10.13
C THR A 632 19.84 27.88 10.83
N ASP A 633 19.84 29.22 10.82
CA ASP A 633 20.74 30.01 11.66
C ASP A 633 20.28 30.01 13.11
N GLU A 634 21.16 29.60 14.02
CA GLU A 634 20.83 29.46 15.45
C GLU A 634 20.52 30.80 16.13
N ASN A 635 21.17 31.90 15.71
CA ASN A 635 20.96 33.22 16.30
C ASN A 635 19.61 33.80 15.89
N GLU A 636 19.26 33.68 14.61
CA GLU A 636 17.95 34.09 14.12
C GLU A 636 16.83 33.24 14.71
N LEU A 637 17.05 31.93 14.90
CA LEU A 637 16.09 31.07 15.61
C LEU A 637 15.85 31.57 17.03
N LYS A 638 16.91 31.82 17.81
CA LYS A 638 16.83 32.36 19.18
C LYS A 638 16.10 33.71 19.23
N ARG A 639 16.29 34.55 18.20
CA ARG A 639 15.59 35.85 18.10
C ARG A 639 14.08 35.71 17.92
N ARG A 640 13.63 34.68 17.21
CA ARG A 640 12.21 34.48 16.86
C ARG A 640 11.44 33.57 17.81
N LEU A 641 12.15 32.69 18.52
CA LEU A 641 11.54 31.75 19.46
C LEU A 641 10.61 32.42 20.51
N PRO A 642 10.94 33.59 21.10
CA PRO A 642 10.04 34.25 22.06
C PRO A 642 8.66 34.60 21.47
N GLU A 643 8.59 35.00 20.19
CA GLU A 643 7.30 35.29 19.54
C GLU A 643 6.46 34.02 19.38
N ALA A 644 7.09 32.92 18.98
CA ALA A 644 6.41 31.64 18.83
C ALA A 644 5.86 31.14 20.16
N LEU A 645 6.67 31.18 21.23
CA LEU A 645 6.24 30.80 22.58
C LEU A 645 5.07 31.65 23.08
N ALA A 646 5.10 32.97 22.85
CA ALA A 646 4.00 33.85 23.21
C ALA A 646 2.70 33.54 22.43
N ALA A 647 2.82 33.24 21.13
CA ALA A 647 1.67 32.84 20.31
C ALA A 647 1.06 31.52 20.78
N TYR A 648 1.90 30.52 21.12
CA TYR A 648 1.43 29.27 21.70
C TYR A 648 0.73 29.50 23.02
N GLN A 649 1.30 30.32 23.92
CA GLN A 649 0.69 30.64 25.20
C GLN A 649 -0.68 31.32 25.04
N GLN A 650 -0.81 32.30 24.14
CA GLN A 650 -2.07 32.98 23.87
C GLN A 650 -3.15 32.02 23.33
N ARG A 651 -2.77 31.02 22.51
CA ARG A 651 -3.68 29.96 22.05
C ARG A 651 -4.19 29.12 23.22
N GLU A 652 -3.34 28.83 24.20
CA GLU A 652 -3.73 28.09 25.40
C GLU A 652 -4.64 28.92 26.33
N GLU A 653 -4.36 30.22 26.51
CA GLU A 653 -5.17 31.09 27.38
C GLU A 653 -6.63 31.20 26.94
N ARG A 654 -6.90 31.10 25.62
CA ARG A 654 -8.27 31.05 25.09
C ARG A 654 -9.08 29.86 25.59
N MET A 655 -8.44 28.77 26.00
CA MET A 655 -9.09 27.59 26.57
C MET A 655 -9.41 27.73 28.06
N ALA A 656 -8.82 28.69 28.78
CA ALA A 656 -8.77 28.71 30.25
C ALA A 656 -10.11 28.94 30.98
N GLY A 657 -11.25 29.01 30.27
CA GLY A 657 -12.59 29.13 30.84
C GLY A 657 -13.60 28.06 30.41
N LEU A 658 -13.22 27.14 29.50
CA LEU A 658 -14.08 26.06 29.02
C LEU A 658 -13.84 24.79 29.83
N THR A 659 -14.89 24.21 30.42
CA THR A 659 -14.84 22.91 31.11
C THR A 659 -15.71 21.87 30.41
N ASP A 660 -15.48 20.59 30.69
CA ASP A 660 -16.25 19.49 30.09
C ASP A 660 -17.73 19.51 30.51
N GLU A 661 -18.05 20.09 31.68
CA GLU A 661 -19.42 20.34 32.13
C GLU A 661 -20.09 21.50 31.39
N SER A 662 -19.32 22.51 30.95
CA SER A 662 -19.85 23.72 30.33
C SER A 662 -20.30 23.53 28.88
N VAL A 663 -19.97 22.40 28.26
CA VAL A 663 -20.31 22.06 26.87
C VAL A 663 -21.17 20.81 26.80
N ASP A 664 -22.09 20.74 25.83
CA ASP A 664 -22.90 19.55 25.52
C ASP A 664 -22.32 18.69 24.39
N THR A 665 -21.28 19.22 23.73
CA THR A 665 -20.70 18.70 22.49
C THR A 665 -19.20 18.55 22.64
N PHE A 666 -18.69 17.36 22.34
CA PHE A 666 -17.27 17.08 22.12
C PHE A 666 -16.99 16.99 20.62
N TYR A 667 -15.73 16.77 20.25
CA TYR A 667 -15.36 16.60 18.84
C TYR A 667 -14.50 15.36 18.63
N SER A 668 -14.73 14.64 17.54
CA SER A 668 -13.79 13.65 17.05
C SER A 668 -12.59 14.31 16.38
N CYS A 669 -11.50 13.55 16.27
CA CYS A 669 -10.46 13.80 15.28
C CYS A 669 -10.02 12.47 14.68
N LEU A 670 -10.21 12.33 13.35
CA LEU A 670 -9.92 11.12 12.57
C LEU A 670 -8.60 11.20 11.80
N MET A 671 -7.85 12.30 11.93
CA MET A 671 -6.67 12.55 11.09
C MET A 671 -5.64 11.42 11.11
N CYS A 672 -5.46 10.75 12.25
CA CYS A 672 -4.46 9.69 12.39
C CYS A 672 -4.96 8.32 11.90
N GLN A 673 -6.18 8.22 11.35
CA GLN A 673 -6.66 6.97 10.75
C GLN A 673 -5.88 6.59 9.49
N SER A 674 -5.11 7.51 8.90
CA SER A 674 -4.18 7.20 7.80
C SER A 674 -3.16 6.11 8.17
N PHE A 675 -2.75 6.02 9.43
CA PHE A 675 -1.79 5.01 9.92
C PHE A 675 -2.27 4.22 11.16
N ALA A 676 -3.36 4.63 11.81
CA ALA A 676 -4.01 3.92 12.91
C ALA A 676 -5.53 3.82 12.66
N PRO A 677 -5.99 2.91 11.79
CA PRO A 677 -7.36 2.90 11.25
C PRO A 677 -8.47 2.81 12.31
N ASP A 678 -8.22 2.09 13.39
CA ASP A 678 -9.18 1.89 14.49
C ASP A 678 -9.08 2.97 15.58
N HIS A 679 -8.20 3.96 15.41
CA HIS A 679 -8.03 5.05 16.36
C HIS A 679 -8.99 6.22 16.09
N ILE A 680 -9.51 6.80 17.17
CA ILE A 680 -10.10 8.14 17.17
C ILE A 680 -9.65 8.91 18.41
N CYS A 681 -9.41 10.20 18.27
CA CYS A 681 -9.35 11.11 19.41
C CYS A 681 -10.74 11.68 19.69
N VAL A 682 -11.20 11.59 20.94
CA VAL A 682 -12.35 12.37 21.43
C VAL A 682 -11.79 13.58 22.19
N ILE A 683 -11.94 14.76 21.61
CA ILE A 683 -11.38 16.01 22.10
C ILE A 683 -12.43 16.73 22.94
N THR A 684 -12.09 17.02 24.18
CA THR A 684 -12.91 17.76 25.14
C THR A 684 -12.19 19.04 25.58
N PRO A 685 -12.88 20.04 26.15
CA PRO A 685 -12.22 21.22 26.71
C PRO A 685 -11.04 20.90 27.65
N GLU A 686 -11.19 19.88 28.49
CA GLU A 686 -10.20 19.50 29.51
C GLU A 686 -9.36 18.27 29.11
N ARG A 687 -9.58 17.71 27.92
CA ARG A 687 -8.78 16.63 27.32
C ARG A 687 -8.51 16.94 25.84
N LEU A 688 -7.41 17.65 25.59
CA LEU A 688 -6.88 17.90 24.25
C LEU A 688 -6.49 16.59 23.53
N GLY A 689 -6.41 16.65 22.20
CA GLY A 689 -5.92 15.55 21.40
C GLY A 689 -4.51 15.14 21.83
N LEU A 690 -4.23 13.83 21.86
CA LEU A 690 -2.98 13.28 22.40
C LEU A 690 -1.71 13.82 21.73
N CYS A 691 -1.81 14.34 20.50
CA CYS A 691 -0.73 15.00 19.78
C CYS A 691 -0.28 16.33 20.40
N GLY A 692 -1.06 16.89 21.33
CA GLY A 692 -0.86 18.20 21.94
C GLY A 692 -1.27 19.39 21.06
N ALA A 693 -1.67 19.15 19.81
CA ALA A 693 -1.84 20.19 18.80
C ALA A 693 -3.26 20.67 18.55
N ILE A 694 -4.24 19.82 18.88
CA ILE A 694 -5.65 20.10 18.62
C ILE A 694 -6.36 20.10 19.97
N ASN A 695 -6.79 21.29 20.41
CA ASN A 695 -7.71 21.46 21.51
C ASN A 695 -9.18 21.46 21.02
N TRP A 696 -10.13 21.64 21.93
CA TRP A 696 -11.55 21.60 21.60
C TRP A 696 -11.99 22.73 20.65
N LEU A 697 -11.46 23.94 20.83
CA LEU A 697 -11.74 25.08 19.94
C LEU A 697 -11.18 24.83 18.54
N ASP A 698 -9.96 24.26 18.44
CA ASP A 698 -9.35 23.89 17.16
C ASP A 698 -10.21 22.86 16.41
N ALA A 699 -10.73 21.86 17.12
CA ALA A 699 -11.59 20.83 16.53
C ALA A 699 -12.93 21.42 16.05
N LYS A 700 -13.52 22.33 16.83
CA LYS A 700 -14.71 23.09 16.45
C LYS A 700 -14.45 23.92 15.19
N THR A 701 -13.39 24.70 15.19
CA THR A 701 -12.97 25.51 14.04
C THR A 701 -12.68 24.65 12.81
N GLY A 702 -12.02 23.51 12.99
CA GLY A 702 -11.75 22.56 11.91
C GLY A 702 -13.03 22.08 11.21
N LYS A 703 -14.08 21.80 11.98
CA LYS A 703 -15.42 21.47 11.45
C LYS A 703 -16.06 22.62 10.69
N GLU A 704 -15.87 23.87 11.14
CA GLU A 704 -16.40 25.06 10.48
C GLU A 704 -15.67 25.36 9.14
N ILE A 705 -14.35 25.17 9.11
CA ILE A 705 -13.52 25.38 7.92
C ILE A 705 -13.78 24.28 6.88
N VAL A 706 -13.78 23.01 7.30
CA VAL A 706 -13.98 21.85 6.44
C VAL A 706 -15.10 20.97 7.01
N PRO A 707 -16.37 21.17 6.58
CA PRO A 707 -17.50 20.43 7.13
C PRO A 707 -17.39 18.90 7.00
N SER A 708 -16.79 18.39 5.92
CA SER A 708 -16.51 16.97 5.69
C SER A 708 -15.16 16.52 6.25
N GLY A 709 -14.48 17.38 7.01
CA GLY A 709 -13.15 17.13 7.52
C GLY A 709 -13.09 16.11 8.66
N PRO A 710 -11.89 15.87 9.22
CA PRO A 710 -11.66 14.84 10.23
C PRO A 710 -12.26 15.18 11.60
N ASN A 711 -12.71 16.42 11.81
CA ASN A 711 -13.33 16.86 13.06
C ASN A 711 -14.84 16.87 12.94
N GLN A 712 -15.51 16.03 13.72
CA GLN A 712 -16.97 15.93 13.71
C GLN A 712 -17.54 16.14 15.12
N PRO A 713 -18.67 16.86 15.27
CA PRO A 713 -19.28 17.07 16.58
C PRO A 713 -19.85 15.75 17.12
N ILE A 714 -19.67 15.53 18.41
CA ILE A 714 -20.19 14.40 19.16
C ILE A 714 -21.06 14.95 20.28
N ALA A 715 -22.38 14.76 20.18
CA ALA A 715 -23.28 15.07 21.29
C ALA A 715 -23.01 14.09 22.43
N LYS A 716 -22.88 14.57 23.67
CA LYS A 716 -22.63 13.69 24.82
C LYS A 716 -23.75 12.67 25.00
N GLY A 717 -25.01 13.10 24.88
CA GLY A 717 -26.18 12.26 25.15
C GLY A 717 -26.32 11.92 26.64
N GLU A 718 -26.97 10.80 26.95
CA GLU A 718 -27.17 10.34 28.33
C GLU A 718 -25.84 9.93 28.99
N ALA A 719 -25.63 10.36 30.23
CA ALA A 719 -24.46 9.96 31.00
C ALA A 719 -24.61 8.52 31.48
N GLU A 720 -23.61 7.68 31.19
CA GLU A 720 -23.54 6.32 31.73
C GLU A 720 -22.71 6.28 33.02
N ASP A 721 -21.57 6.97 33.02
CA ASP A 721 -20.71 7.14 34.20
C ASP A 721 -19.99 8.49 34.11
N VAL A 722 -20.46 9.47 34.86
CA VAL A 722 -19.87 10.82 34.88
C VAL A 722 -18.48 10.82 35.52
N GLY A 723 -18.21 9.92 36.47
CA GLY A 723 -16.93 9.83 37.17
C GLY A 723 -15.80 9.36 36.26
N LYS A 724 -16.09 8.39 35.38
CA LYS A 724 -15.16 7.88 34.36
C LYS A 724 -15.26 8.62 33.03
N GLY A 725 -16.28 9.45 32.85
CA GLY A 725 -16.51 10.18 31.61
C GLY A 725 -16.97 9.26 30.47
N SER A 726 -17.97 8.42 30.75
CA SER A 726 -18.69 7.63 29.75
C SER A 726 -20.07 8.24 29.50
N TRP A 727 -20.38 8.49 28.23
CA TRP A 727 -21.70 8.93 27.80
C TRP A 727 -22.13 8.11 26.58
N LYS A 728 -23.43 7.82 26.52
CA LYS A 728 -24.02 6.98 25.48
C LYS A 728 -23.77 7.52 24.07
N GLY A 729 -23.98 8.83 23.86
CA GLY A 729 -23.78 9.46 22.55
C GLY A 729 -22.32 9.44 22.11
N VAL A 730 -21.38 9.53 23.06
CA VAL A 730 -19.94 9.38 22.78
C VAL A 730 -19.61 7.94 22.42
N ASN A 731 -20.11 6.95 23.16
CA ASN A 731 -19.90 5.52 22.87
C ASN A 731 -20.47 5.12 21.50
N GLU A 732 -21.67 5.59 21.16
CA GLU A 732 -22.28 5.37 19.83
C GLU A 732 -21.43 5.97 18.71
N ALA A 733 -20.94 7.20 18.89
CA ALA A 733 -20.04 7.83 17.93
C ALA A 733 -18.70 7.09 17.81
N VAL A 734 -18.12 6.66 18.94
CA VAL A 734 -16.87 5.87 18.96
C VAL A 734 -17.08 4.55 18.22
N ALA A 735 -18.16 3.83 18.49
CA ALA A 735 -18.49 2.59 17.80
C ALA A 735 -18.69 2.80 16.31
N ALA A 736 -19.39 3.85 15.89
CA ALA A 736 -19.58 4.15 14.47
C ALA A 736 -18.24 4.48 13.78
N LEU A 737 -17.44 5.38 14.37
CA LEU A 737 -16.19 5.87 13.77
C LEU A 737 -15.05 4.85 13.80
N THR A 738 -15.15 3.83 14.65
CA THR A 738 -14.20 2.70 14.73
C THR A 738 -14.78 1.39 14.16
N ARG A 739 -15.92 1.46 13.45
CA ARG A 739 -16.56 0.31 12.79
C ARG A 739 -16.86 -0.85 13.74
N GLY A 740 -17.27 -0.52 14.95
CA GLY A 740 -17.63 -1.45 16.02
C GLY A 740 -16.44 -2.08 16.75
N LYS A 741 -15.19 -1.70 16.42
CA LYS A 741 -14.00 -2.22 17.12
C LYS A 741 -13.93 -1.76 18.56
N ILE A 742 -14.38 -0.52 18.82
CA ILE A 742 -14.42 0.07 20.15
C ILE A 742 -15.86 0.43 20.44
N THR A 743 -16.47 -0.26 21.40
CA THR A 743 -17.88 -0.09 21.73
C THR A 743 -18.10 0.82 22.93
N ARG A 744 -17.06 1.03 23.74
CA ARG A 744 -17.11 1.80 24.97
C ARG A 744 -15.84 2.60 25.18
N PHE A 745 -16.00 3.79 25.73
CA PHE A 745 -14.94 4.77 25.92
C PHE A 745 -15.12 5.53 27.24
N CYS A 746 -14.06 5.62 28.04
CA CYS A 746 -14.00 6.45 29.23
C CYS A 746 -13.00 7.61 29.05
N ALA A 747 -13.50 8.85 29.11
CA ALA A 747 -12.68 10.04 28.96
C ALA A 747 -11.77 10.33 30.15
N TYR A 748 -12.03 9.76 31.33
CA TYR A 748 -11.32 10.08 32.57
C TYR A 748 -10.74 8.87 33.30
N SER A 749 -10.76 7.68 32.67
CA SER A 749 -10.07 6.49 33.18
C SER A 749 -9.03 6.00 32.16
N MET A 750 -7.88 5.58 32.67
CA MET A 750 -6.88 4.80 31.96
C MET A 750 -7.02 3.29 32.21
N MET A 751 -7.77 2.89 33.24
CA MET A 751 -7.94 1.49 33.66
C MET A 751 -9.15 0.82 33.00
N GLU A 752 -10.24 1.55 32.78
CA GLU A 752 -11.44 1.04 32.09
C GLU A 752 -11.61 1.74 30.74
N ASP A 753 -11.73 0.94 29.68
CA ASP A 753 -12.05 1.38 28.32
C ASP A 753 -11.37 2.70 27.89
N PRO A 754 -10.04 2.82 28.01
CA PRO A 754 -9.36 4.08 27.75
C PRO A 754 -9.47 4.49 26.28
N MET A 755 -9.23 5.78 26.01
CA MET A 755 -8.96 6.24 24.65
C MET A 755 -7.78 5.46 24.06
N THR A 756 -7.92 5.02 22.81
CA THR A 756 -6.80 4.42 22.09
C THR A 756 -5.76 5.45 21.72
N SER A 757 -4.57 5.00 21.35
CA SER A 757 -3.48 5.87 20.93
C SER A 757 -3.05 5.55 19.50
N CYS A 758 -2.82 6.57 18.67
CA CYS A 758 -2.29 6.37 17.31
C CYS A 758 -0.78 6.17 17.31
N GLY A 759 -0.02 7.16 17.77
CA GLY A 759 1.47 7.14 17.75
C GLY A 759 2.13 8.52 17.87
N CYS A 760 1.35 9.61 17.72
CA CYS A 760 1.85 10.98 17.79
C CYS A 760 1.80 11.60 19.20
N PHE A 761 1.55 10.83 20.25
CA PHE A 761 1.48 11.33 21.63
C PHE A 761 2.82 11.93 22.08
N GLU A 762 2.73 13.02 22.86
CA GLU A 762 3.91 13.68 23.44
C GLU A 762 4.44 12.91 24.66
N VAL A 763 3.52 12.29 25.40
CA VAL A 763 3.77 11.63 26.68
C VAL A 763 3.01 10.32 26.76
N ILE A 764 3.59 9.33 27.43
CA ILE A 764 2.94 8.09 27.82
C ILE A 764 2.74 8.08 29.33
N VAL A 765 1.55 7.69 29.77
CA VAL A 765 1.23 7.39 31.17
C VAL A 765 1.07 5.89 31.31
N ALA A 766 1.87 5.28 32.17
CA ALA A 766 1.91 3.84 32.43
C ALA A 766 1.59 3.56 33.89
N MET A 767 0.66 2.66 34.14
CA MET A 767 0.30 2.19 35.48
C MET A 767 1.41 1.29 36.03
N SER A 768 1.79 1.50 37.29
CA SER A 768 2.68 0.62 38.03
C SER A 768 1.88 -0.22 39.03
N PRO A 769 1.75 -1.55 38.81
CA PRO A 769 0.97 -2.42 39.68
C PRO A 769 1.45 -2.45 41.13
N ASP A 770 2.75 -2.55 41.37
CA ASP A 770 3.27 -2.70 42.74
C ASP A 770 3.09 -1.41 43.57
N MET A 771 3.13 -0.26 42.91
CA MET A 771 3.06 1.06 43.56
C MET A 771 1.65 1.67 43.55
N GLN A 772 0.69 1.06 42.85
CA GLN A 772 -0.68 1.57 42.67
C GLN A 772 -0.69 3.07 42.26
N SER A 773 0.23 3.42 41.38
CA SER A 773 0.53 4.79 40.93
C SER A 773 0.84 4.79 39.42
N VAL A 774 1.13 5.96 38.85
CA VAL A 774 1.45 6.08 37.42
C VAL A 774 2.83 6.70 37.20
N VAL A 775 3.53 6.15 36.21
CA VAL A 775 4.80 6.62 35.68
C VAL A 775 4.52 7.35 34.38
N VAL A 776 5.08 8.54 34.22
CA VAL A 776 4.86 9.40 33.05
C VAL A 776 6.19 9.58 32.33
N VAL A 777 6.22 9.45 31.00
CA VAL A 777 7.46 9.59 30.20
C VAL A 777 7.20 10.31 28.88
N ASN A 778 8.01 11.34 28.56
CA ASN A 778 7.92 12.09 27.31
C ASN A 778 8.79 11.50 26.20
N ARG A 779 8.45 11.82 24.94
CA ARG A 779 9.07 11.30 23.72
C ARG A 779 10.58 11.48 23.65
N GLU A 780 11.09 12.59 24.18
CA GLU A 780 12.50 12.97 24.11
C GLU A 780 13.38 12.20 25.12
N PHE A 781 12.75 11.54 26.12
CA PHE A 781 13.47 10.76 27.12
C PHE A 781 13.81 9.36 26.58
N ALA A 782 15.10 9.08 26.39
CA ALA A 782 15.59 7.86 25.73
C ALA A 782 16.02 6.72 26.68
N GLU A 783 16.02 6.97 27.99
CA GLU A 783 16.48 6.02 28.99
C GLU A 783 15.36 5.10 29.49
N MET A 784 15.71 4.22 30.43
CA MET A 784 14.76 3.29 31.03
C MET A 784 13.88 4.00 32.04
N THR A 785 12.60 3.60 32.10
CA THR A 785 11.68 4.05 33.14
C THR A 785 11.53 2.98 34.23
N PRO A 786 11.00 3.31 35.42
CA PRO A 786 10.73 2.34 36.48
C PRO A 786 9.78 1.20 36.09
N VAL A 787 9.00 1.33 35.01
CA VAL A 787 8.15 0.23 34.48
C VAL A 787 8.92 -0.74 33.57
N GLY A 788 10.25 -0.65 33.52
CA GLY A 788 11.12 -1.58 32.79
C GLY A 788 11.11 -1.41 31.27
N MET A 789 10.57 -0.30 30.76
CA MET A 789 10.48 0.01 29.34
C MET A 789 10.95 1.43 29.02
N LYS A 790 11.54 1.61 27.84
CA LYS A 790 11.83 2.94 27.27
C LYS A 790 10.57 3.53 26.63
N PHE A 791 10.54 4.83 26.39
CA PHE A 791 9.45 5.48 25.64
C PHE A 791 9.17 4.77 24.31
N SER A 792 10.20 4.43 23.54
CA SER A 792 10.06 3.76 22.23
C SER A 792 9.37 2.39 22.33
N THR A 793 9.65 1.65 23.40
CA THR A 793 9.05 0.33 23.65
C THR A 793 7.60 0.48 24.05
N LEU A 794 7.30 1.40 24.98
CA LEU A 794 5.93 1.71 25.40
C LEU A 794 5.09 2.21 24.21
N ALA A 795 5.66 3.08 23.36
CA ALA A 795 4.98 3.61 22.20
C ALA A 795 4.55 2.50 21.21
N GLY A 796 5.41 1.49 21.01
CA GLY A 796 5.10 0.32 20.19
C GLY A 796 3.99 -0.56 20.78
N SER A 797 3.86 -0.59 22.10
CA SER A 797 2.83 -1.38 22.80
C SER A 797 1.45 -0.72 22.81
N ILE A 798 1.38 0.61 22.84
CA ILE A 798 0.11 1.36 22.99
C ILE A 798 -0.41 1.97 21.68
N GLY A 799 0.47 2.17 20.70
CA GLY A 799 0.11 2.75 19.41
C GLY A 799 -0.76 1.83 18.55
N GLY A 800 -1.26 2.37 17.44
CA GLY A 800 -2.01 1.60 16.43
C GLY A 800 -3.50 1.43 16.72
N GLY A 801 -4.08 2.20 17.64
CA GLY A 801 -5.54 2.28 17.80
C GLY A 801 -6.19 1.17 18.63
N LYS A 802 -5.43 0.54 19.53
CA LYS A 802 -5.95 -0.48 20.46
C LYS A 802 -6.26 0.10 21.83
N GLN A 803 -7.25 -0.46 22.53
CA GLN A 803 -7.48 -0.14 23.95
C GLN A 803 -6.48 -0.92 24.80
N THR A 804 -5.70 -0.19 25.58
CA THR A 804 -4.64 -0.73 26.44
C THR A 804 -4.87 -0.30 27.89
N PRO A 805 -5.77 -0.94 28.64
CA PRO A 805 -5.95 -0.69 30.07
C PRO A 805 -4.61 -0.61 30.82
N GLY A 806 -4.44 0.45 31.60
CA GLY A 806 -3.19 0.74 32.31
C GLY A 806 -2.14 1.53 31.52
N PHE A 807 -2.36 1.80 30.23
CA PHE A 807 -1.45 2.62 29.43
C PHE A 807 -2.18 3.57 28.48
N ILE A 808 -1.85 4.86 28.52
CA ILE A 808 -2.43 5.86 27.61
C ILE A 808 -1.37 6.80 27.05
N GLY A 809 -1.50 7.16 25.77
CA GLY A 809 -0.78 8.26 25.16
C GLY A 809 -1.55 9.57 25.31
N VAL A 810 -0.88 10.64 25.73
CA VAL A 810 -1.50 11.94 26.02
C VAL A 810 -0.62 13.10 25.58
N GLY A 811 -1.23 14.28 25.39
CA GLY A 811 -0.49 15.54 25.27
C GLY A 811 -0.02 16.00 26.63
N ARG A 812 1.11 16.73 26.70
CA ARG A 812 1.72 17.19 27.97
C ARG A 812 0.72 17.93 28.86
N LYS A 813 -0.07 18.83 28.28
CA LYS A 813 -1.05 19.66 28.99
C LYS A 813 -2.16 18.86 29.68
N TYR A 814 -2.46 17.65 29.21
CA TYR A 814 -3.45 16.81 29.88
C TYR A 814 -3.01 16.41 31.28
N LEU A 815 -1.69 16.34 31.58
CA LEU A 815 -1.18 15.98 32.90
C LEU A 815 -1.66 16.93 34.01
N VAL A 816 -1.85 18.20 33.70
CA VAL A 816 -2.29 19.24 34.65
C VAL A 816 -3.79 19.53 34.56
N SER A 817 -4.52 18.79 33.72
CA SER A 817 -5.97 18.92 33.60
C SER A 817 -6.69 18.53 34.89
N ARG A 818 -7.85 19.15 35.13
CA ARG A 818 -8.76 18.71 36.22
C ARG A 818 -9.36 17.33 35.96
N LYS A 819 -9.41 16.93 34.69
CA LYS A 819 -9.90 15.64 34.19
C LYS A 819 -8.81 14.63 33.90
N PHE A 820 -7.55 14.94 34.22
CA PHE A 820 -6.45 13.99 34.10
C PHE A 820 -6.75 12.75 34.94
N ILE A 821 -7.03 11.61 34.28
CA ILE A 821 -7.38 10.30 34.89
C ILE A 821 -8.20 10.41 36.19
N SER A 822 -9.17 11.33 36.23
CA SER A 822 -9.88 11.67 37.47
C SER A 822 -10.73 10.51 38.00
N GLY A 823 -11.12 9.57 37.14
CA GLY A 823 -11.77 8.31 37.54
C GLY A 823 -10.83 7.36 38.29
N ASP A 824 -9.52 7.55 38.19
CA ASP A 824 -8.49 6.67 38.75
C ASP A 824 -7.65 7.34 39.87
N GLY A 825 -8.07 8.54 40.32
CA GLY A 825 -7.41 9.30 41.38
C GLY A 825 -6.56 10.48 40.89
N GLY A 826 -6.44 10.66 39.58
CA GLY A 826 -5.93 11.89 38.98
C GLY A 826 -4.47 12.22 39.26
N PHE A 827 -4.18 13.52 39.27
CA PHE A 827 -2.83 14.08 39.33
C PHE A 827 -1.94 13.52 40.46
N LEU A 828 -2.53 13.25 41.63
CA LEU A 828 -1.79 12.74 42.80
C LEU A 828 -1.32 11.28 42.66
N ARG A 829 -1.69 10.59 41.57
CA ARG A 829 -1.17 9.27 41.21
C ARG A 829 0.21 9.31 40.57
N ILE A 830 0.67 10.46 40.06
CA ILE A 830 1.96 10.54 39.35
C ILE A 830 3.09 10.33 40.37
N SER A 831 3.81 9.22 40.27
CA SER A 831 4.91 8.89 41.19
C SER A 831 6.29 9.10 40.56
N TRP A 832 6.39 9.13 39.23
CA TRP A 832 7.65 9.33 38.51
C TRP A 832 7.44 10.11 37.21
N MET A 833 8.35 11.05 36.94
CA MET A 833 8.42 11.83 35.70
C MET A 833 9.89 12.16 35.39
N PRO A 834 10.33 12.23 34.12
CA PRO A 834 11.67 12.71 33.81
C PRO A 834 11.90 14.13 34.33
N SER A 835 13.10 14.41 34.83
CA SER A 835 13.45 15.73 35.38
C SER A 835 13.25 16.85 34.35
N SER A 836 13.60 16.59 33.10
CA SER A 836 13.39 17.50 31.96
C SER A 836 11.91 17.83 31.73
N LEU A 837 11.01 16.84 31.88
CA LEU A 837 9.57 17.06 31.75
C LEU A 837 9.04 17.88 32.93
N LYS A 838 9.44 17.54 34.17
CA LYS A 838 9.07 18.30 35.37
C LYS A 838 9.47 19.76 35.24
N GLU A 839 10.70 20.02 34.80
CA GLU A 839 11.20 21.39 34.68
C GLU A 839 10.46 22.16 33.57
N SER A 840 10.20 21.52 32.43
CA SER A 840 9.46 22.14 31.32
C SER A 840 8.01 22.53 31.66
N MET A 841 7.43 21.92 32.69
CA MET A 841 6.05 22.15 33.13
C MET A 841 5.97 22.60 34.60
N ARG A 842 7.10 23.05 35.20
CA ARG A 842 7.23 23.23 36.65
C ARG A 842 6.13 24.11 37.24
N GLU A 843 5.90 25.28 36.64
CA GLU A 843 4.89 26.23 37.15
C GLU A 843 3.48 25.64 37.10
N GLU A 844 3.14 24.96 36.02
CA GLU A 844 1.82 24.34 35.81
C GLU A 844 1.57 23.19 36.78
N LEU A 845 2.58 22.33 36.98
CA LEU A 845 2.53 21.21 37.93
C LEU A 845 2.38 21.72 39.37
N ILE A 846 3.15 22.75 39.76
CA ILE A 846 3.05 23.37 41.09
C ILE A 846 1.68 24.01 41.30
N ASN A 847 1.17 24.73 40.30
CA ASN A 847 -0.15 25.35 40.39
C ASN A 847 -1.24 24.28 40.56
N ARG A 848 -1.18 23.19 39.78
CA ARG A 848 -2.12 22.08 39.93
C ARG A 848 -2.02 21.40 41.30
N ALA A 849 -0.81 21.23 41.82
CA ALA A 849 -0.56 20.68 43.15
C ALA A 849 -1.16 21.56 44.26
N ARG A 850 -1.03 22.90 44.15
CA ARG A 850 -1.65 23.87 45.06
C ARG A 850 -3.16 23.82 45.02
N GLU A 851 -3.77 23.72 43.82
CA GLU A 851 -5.23 23.57 43.67
C GLU A 851 -5.78 22.34 44.41
N LEU A 852 -4.98 21.26 44.48
CA LEU A 852 -5.32 20.02 45.16
C LEU A 852 -4.93 19.99 46.65
N GLY A 853 -4.41 21.10 47.19
CA GLY A 853 -3.99 21.19 48.59
C GLY A 853 -2.68 20.45 48.93
N ALA A 854 -1.87 20.10 47.91
CA ALA A 854 -0.61 19.37 48.07
C ALA A 854 0.57 20.16 47.47
N PRO A 855 0.93 21.35 47.98
CA PRO A 855 1.91 22.25 47.36
C PRO A 855 3.33 21.66 47.26
N ASP A 856 3.66 20.68 48.11
CA ASP A 856 4.93 19.95 48.14
C ASP A 856 4.91 18.65 47.30
N PHE A 857 3.82 18.39 46.56
CA PHE A 857 3.65 17.14 45.82
C PHE A 857 4.74 16.90 44.78
N LEU A 858 5.16 17.93 44.06
CA LEU A 858 6.15 17.78 42.99
C LEU A 858 7.51 17.26 43.52
N ASP A 859 7.88 17.61 44.76
CA ASP A 859 9.10 17.12 45.42
C ASP A 859 9.00 15.64 45.83
N LYS A 860 7.77 15.11 45.91
CA LYS A 860 7.50 13.69 46.22
C LYS A 860 7.53 12.82 44.97
N VAL A 861 7.32 13.40 43.78
CA VAL A 861 7.44 12.69 42.50
C VAL A 861 8.92 12.41 42.22
N ALA A 862 9.30 11.16 41.98
CA ALA A 862 10.67 10.78 41.62
C ALA A 862 10.99 11.13 40.16
N ASP A 863 12.28 11.13 39.82
CA ASP A 863 12.79 11.23 38.45
C ASP A 863 14.05 10.36 38.31
N GLU A 864 14.65 10.33 37.11
CA GLU A 864 15.84 9.53 36.81
C GLU A 864 17.06 9.89 37.66
N THR A 865 17.11 11.07 38.28
CA THR A 865 18.22 11.47 39.17
C THR A 865 18.06 10.90 40.58
N VAL A 866 16.87 10.41 40.93
CA VAL A 866 16.52 9.87 42.24
C VAL A 866 16.37 8.35 42.17
N VAL A 867 15.64 7.82 41.17
CA VAL A 867 15.34 6.40 41.00
C VAL A 867 15.13 6.04 39.53
N THR A 868 15.62 4.87 39.13
CA THR A 868 15.46 4.33 37.77
C THR A 868 14.72 2.99 37.68
N ASP A 869 14.38 2.35 38.81
CA ASP A 869 13.73 1.02 38.86
C ASP A 869 12.50 0.98 39.79
N ALA A 870 11.72 -0.09 39.70
CA ALA A 870 10.47 -0.23 40.44
C ALA A 870 10.66 -0.33 41.96
N GLU A 871 11.67 -1.08 42.41
CA GLU A 871 11.94 -1.30 43.84
C GLU A 871 12.35 0.01 44.53
N GLY A 872 13.28 0.74 43.91
CA GLY A 872 13.69 2.06 44.38
C GLY A 872 12.54 3.06 44.39
N LEU A 873 11.60 2.96 43.44
CA LEU A 873 10.48 3.90 43.35
C LEU A 873 9.50 3.66 44.50
N MET A 874 9.22 2.39 44.83
CA MET A 874 8.41 2.05 45.99
C MET A 874 9.06 2.53 47.30
N GLN A 875 10.36 2.30 47.47
CA GLN A 875 11.11 2.78 48.65
C GLN A 875 11.08 4.31 48.76
N TRP A 876 11.26 5.02 47.65
CA TRP A 876 11.17 6.49 47.60
C TRP A 876 9.77 6.97 48.02
N MET A 877 8.72 6.41 47.42
CA MET A 877 7.34 6.76 47.73
C MET A 877 7.01 6.60 49.22
N ILE A 878 7.47 5.51 49.85
CA ILE A 878 7.31 5.28 51.30
C ILE A 878 8.05 6.37 52.09
N LYS A 879 9.32 6.62 51.74
CA LYS A 879 10.19 7.59 52.43
C LYS A 879 9.59 9.00 52.44
N VAL A 880 9.00 9.43 51.33
CA VAL A 880 8.44 10.79 51.17
C VAL A 880 6.96 10.89 51.53
N GLY A 881 6.33 9.78 51.93
CA GLY A 881 4.90 9.74 52.23
C GLY A 881 4.05 10.12 51.02
N HIS A 882 4.31 9.50 49.86
CA HIS A 882 3.63 9.82 48.62
C HIS A 882 2.11 9.57 48.72
N PRO A 883 1.24 10.52 48.31
CA PRO A 883 -0.21 10.42 48.53
C PRO A 883 -0.85 9.19 47.88
N ALA A 884 -0.35 8.74 46.72
CA ALA A 884 -0.84 7.54 46.04
C ALA A 884 -0.87 6.27 46.92
N LEU A 885 0.02 6.16 47.93
CA LEU A 885 0.05 5.01 48.84
C LEU A 885 -1.18 4.91 49.76
N GLY A 886 -1.86 6.04 50.00
CA GLY A 886 -3.07 6.09 50.82
C GLY A 886 -4.38 6.12 50.02
N MET A 887 -4.29 6.05 48.69
CA MET A 887 -5.46 6.09 47.81
C MET A 887 -6.02 4.67 47.59
N PRO A 888 -7.29 4.51 47.17
CA PRO A 888 -7.83 3.21 46.76
C PRO A 888 -6.93 2.53 45.72
N PRO A 889 -6.85 1.19 45.67
CA PRO A 889 -6.14 0.50 44.59
C PRO A 889 -6.69 0.88 43.20
N LEU A 890 -5.83 0.85 42.19
CA LEU A 890 -6.17 0.99 40.77
C LEU A 890 -6.70 -0.31 40.15
N LEU A 891 -6.41 -1.46 40.78
CA LEU A 891 -6.82 -2.81 40.37
C LEU A 891 -7.98 -3.35 41.20
#